data_AF-W6MM96-F1
#
_entry.id   AF-W6MM96-F1
#
_cell.length_a   1.000
_cell.length_b   1.000
_cell.length_c   1.000
_cell.angle_alpha   90.00
_cell.angle_beta   90.00
_cell.angle_gamma   90.00
#
_symmetry.space_group_name_H-M   'P 1'
#
loop_
_entity.id
_entity.type
_entity.pdbx_description
1 polymer ?
#
loop_
_entity_poly.entity_id
_entity_poly.type
_entity_poly.pdbx_seq_one_letter_code
_entity_poly.pdbx_strand_id
1 'polypeptide(L)'
;MKRSSDGLGPRPFKRKTGRTELRTTSRTMRRGQPKILIKSQETHTQDTSSEEEQSEDEDSAKGRSASSSSAKAYSALLALLDNEPSTLPELAENSAPLVQKETSSDDESDQHEEDIQLEDELPSDSDEVEENGTFDPFVFHFNQEDRIDKDIQAFKNRMAELQSRKNFSSETARYVQNEDNYICTSTGYEDIAQLKDVPAKPNSFWSSVNIKKKIKEAFSEEDISELDYNWIKGMLQYQNVNLQYLQNKNLENNYRRYYLLHCLNHVLRTRDSVLSNNEKKQKYLKKISEGADKNLEEPELRDQGYTRAKVLILVPTRNAAWEVINELIALSSLETVENKGKFKAQYYHDFDLGSVSDKRPDDFVKFFKGNSNDFFSIGVKFTRKTIKLYSTFLQSDIIVASPLGLKVLLEGDNNKKIKEKGNGFLSSIEIAILDEAHGLLMQNWEHVSTIFGKYVGKPPSSRSEELAKTIDFSRVRMWAINGEANFLTQIMSFSKYTTPEINNLVFNKSQNIAGYVSVRPLITDVNSAVSLQRRRLLRGGVLSKDVQLKQVFMRFDCDTPLQDPDQRLAHFKNVVLPQVRSKASYNNGTLIYVSSYVDYLRLKNYLQNDTNVGFLAVDEYSTQSSLTRNRALFERKPSSNPFILYTERLHFYKRYNIKGVKNVIFYGLPTDPTFYSEILDFIVKNKVKSDLAQIQDELGEDESENDIIDLNLSMVRIMFSKFDRLKLEKVVGSRAAGELCQGKSEMYEFK
;
A
#
# COMPACT_ATOMS: atom_id res chain seq x y z
N MET A 1 -14.37 78.33 7.22
CA MET A 1 -15.84 78.30 6.99
C MET A 1 -16.42 76.99 7.52
N LYS A 2 -17.74 76.78 7.41
CA LYS A 2 -18.58 75.64 7.90
C LYS A 2 -17.92 74.24 7.73
N ARG A 3 -17.94 73.35 8.76
CA ARG A 3 -18.86 72.18 8.99
C ARG A 3 -18.91 71.15 7.84
N SER A 4 -19.05 69.82 8.01
CA SER A 4 -18.98 68.82 9.12
C SER A 4 -19.04 67.40 8.46
N SER A 5 -19.13 66.21 9.09
CA SER A 5 -19.30 65.69 10.47
C SER A 5 -18.71 64.23 10.57
N ASP A 6 -18.88 63.56 11.73
CA ASP A 6 -18.81 62.09 11.96
C ASP A 6 -17.44 61.37 11.83
N GLY A 7 -17.17 60.24 12.52
CA GLY A 7 -17.97 59.59 13.58
C GLY A 7 -17.31 58.35 14.21
N LEU A 8 -17.02 58.43 15.52
CA LEU A 8 -16.89 57.34 16.53
C LEU A 8 -16.16 56.02 16.20
N GLY A 9 -15.05 55.79 16.92
CA GLY A 9 -14.54 54.44 17.25
C GLY A 9 -14.03 54.39 18.71
N PRO A 10 -14.34 53.35 19.52
CA PRO A 10 -13.86 53.24 20.90
C PRO A 10 -12.75 52.19 21.13
N ARG A 11 -11.92 52.43 22.15
CA ARG A 11 -10.84 51.54 22.64
C ARG A 11 -11.35 50.59 23.77
N PRO A 12 -10.60 49.55 24.17
CA PRO A 12 -11.17 48.38 24.85
C PRO A 12 -11.44 48.54 26.36
N PHE A 13 -12.28 47.66 26.91
CA PHE A 13 -12.62 47.58 28.33
C PHE A 13 -11.94 46.43 29.09
N LYS A 14 -11.94 46.53 30.43
CA LYS A 14 -11.04 45.83 31.35
C LYS A 14 -11.51 44.42 31.77
N ARG A 15 -10.55 43.55 32.08
CA ARG A 15 -10.75 42.31 32.87
C ARG A 15 -11.32 42.63 34.27
N LYS A 16 -12.11 41.71 34.84
CA LYS A 16 -12.48 41.70 36.26
C LYS A 16 -11.76 40.56 37.01
N THR A 17 -11.55 40.75 38.31
CA THR A 17 -10.92 39.82 39.25
C THR A 17 -11.93 39.35 40.32
N GLY A 18 -11.72 38.19 40.96
CA GLY A 18 -12.57 37.68 42.04
C GLY A 18 -11.95 36.51 42.83
N ARG A 19 -12.15 36.49 44.15
CA ARG A 19 -11.53 35.59 45.15
C ARG A 19 -12.40 35.49 46.43
N THR A 20 -12.25 34.51 47.32
CA THR A 20 -11.40 33.29 47.24
C THR A 20 -12.26 32.04 46.96
N GLU A 21 -12.53 31.03 47.79
CA GLU A 21 -12.15 30.60 49.16
C GLU A 21 -11.98 29.07 49.19
N LEU A 22 -11.67 28.48 50.36
CA LEU A 22 -11.49 27.03 50.55
C LEU A 22 -12.33 26.50 51.72
N ARG A 23 -12.69 25.21 51.69
CA ARG A 23 -12.70 24.37 52.91
C ARG A 23 -12.54 22.88 52.60
N THR A 24 -12.30 22.09 53.65
CA THR A 24 -11.50 20.86 53.60
C THR A 24 -12.22 19.58 54.04
N THR A 25 -12.03 18.52 53.25
CA THR A 25 -11.96 17.08 53.59
C THR A 25 -12.45 16.55 54.96
N SER A 26 -13.23 15.47 54.90
CA SER A 26 -13.09 14.32 55.82
C SER A 26 -13.48 12.99 55.13
N ARG A 27 -13.14 11.85 55.73
CA ARG A 27 -13.45 10.47 55.26
C ARG A 27 -14.83 10.03 55.86
N THR A 28 -15.47 8.86 55.63
CA THR A 28 -14.95 7.47 55.49
C THR A 28 -16.07 6.46 55.14
N MET A 29 -15.68 5.27 54.64
CA MET A 29 -16.29 3.92 54.86
C MET A 29 -17.62 3.43 54.21
N ARG A 30 -17.45 2.26 53.55
CA ARG A 30 -18.26 1.01 53.51
C ARG A 30 -19.63 0.86 52.80
N ARG A 31 -19.66 -0.20 51.97
CA ARG A 31 -20.79 -1.00 51.47
C ARG A 31 -21.90 -1.29 52.49
N GLY A 32 -23.13 -1.40 51.98
CA GLY A 32 -24.20 -2.26 52.51
C GLY A 32 -24.92 -2.99 51.36
N GLN A 33 -25.40 -4.21 51.59
CA GLN A 33 -26.30 -4.94 50.67
C GLN A 33 -27.74 -4.88 51.18
N PRO A 34 -28.76 -4.90 50.31
CA PRO A 34 -30.10 -5.37 50.69
C PRO A 34 -30.12 -6.91 50.76
N LYS A 35 -30.77 -7.46 51.80
CA LYS A 35 -31.21 -8.87 51.86
C LYS A 35 -32.72 -8.92 51.62
N ILE A 36 -33.22 -10.03 51.07
CA ILE A 36 -34.62 -10.49 51.22
C ILE A 36 -34.57 -11.97 51.68
N LEU A 37 -35.60 -12.40 52.42
CA LEU A 37 -35.64 -13.63 53.22
C LEU A 37 -36.03 -14.88 52.40
N ILE A 38 -35.35 -16.03 52.54
CA ILE A 38 -35.51 -17.13 53.53
C ILE A 38 -36.85 -17.90 53.43
N LYS A 39 -36.77 -19.17 52.98
CA LYS A 39 -37.34 -20.43 53.55
C LYS A 39 -37.10 -21.61 52.57
N SER A 40 -36.94 -22.88 52.94
CA SER A 40 -36.50 -23.58 54.18
C SER A 40 -36.40 -25.11 53.91
N GLN A 41 -35.81 -25.89 54.85
CA GLN A 41 -35.68 -27.38 54.87
C GLN A 41 -34.57 -27.96 53.96
N GLU A 42 -33.65 -28.87 54.35
CA GLU A 42 -33.62 -30.09 55.23
C GLU A 42 -34.08 -31.38 54.49
N THR A 43 -33.46 -32.59 54.56
CA THR A 43 -32.19 -33.12 55.15
C THR A 43 -31.95 -34.59 54.68
N HIS A 44 -30.69 -35.06 54.55
CA HIS A 44 -30.24 -36.50 54.53
C HIS A 44 -30.81 -37.43 53.40
N THR A 45 -30.32 -38.63 53.04
CA THR A 45 -29.13 -39.51 53.31
C THR A 45 -28.88 -40.34 52.00
N GLN A 46 -27.68 -40.87 51.66
CA GLN A 46 -27.15 -42.24 51.93
C GLN A 46 -28.19 -43.39 51.89
N ASP A 47 -27.96 -44.58 51.33
CA ASP A 47 -26.84 -45.22 50.58
C ASP A 47 -27.41 -46.34 49.67
N THR A 48 -26.63 -46.86 48.69
CA THR A 48 -26.56 -48.31 48.40
C THR A 48 -25.33 -48.71 47.57
N SER A 49 -24.81 -49.92 47.82
CA SER A 49 -23.87 -50.68 46.99
C SER A 49 -24.66 -51.61 46.03
N SER A 50 -24.12 -52.55 45.25
CA SER A 50 -22.78 -53.16 45.06
C SER A 50 -22.87 -54.08 43.82
N GLU A 51 -21.76 -54.36 43.13
CA GLU A 51 -21.61 -55.61 42.37
C GLU A 51 -20.12 -55.95 42.15
N GLU A 52 -19.82 -57.25 42.07
CA GLU A 52 -18.48 -57.87 41.91
C GLU A 52 -18.34 -58.31 40.41
N GLU A 53 -17.29 -58.91 39.84
CA GLU A 53 -16.22 -59.79 40.34
C GLU A 53 -14.86 -59.59 39.63
N GLN A 54 -13.88 -60.38 40.06
CA GLN A 54 -12.53 -60.65 39.50
C GLN A 54 -12.59 -61.78 38.43
N SER A 55 -11.58 -62.10 37.61
CA SER A 55 -10.30 -61.48 37.21
C SER A 55 -9.74 -62.18 35.95
N GLU A 56 -8.63 -61.67 35.39
CA GLU A 56 -7.49 -62.40 34.76
C GLU A 56 -7.74 -63.37 33.54
N ASP A 57 -6.86 -63.49 32.52
CA ASP A 57 -5.50 -62.95 32.36
C ASP A 57 -4.98 -62.86 30.90
N GLU A 58 -3.89 -62.09 30.71
CA GLU A 58 -2.74 -62.21 29.76
C GLU A 58 -2.92 -62.49 28.23
N ASP A 59 -2.11 -61.97 27.28
CA ASP A 59 -1.00 -60.97 27.29
C ASP A 59 -0.75 -60.37 25.85
N SER A 60 0.20 -59.43 25.73
CA SER A 60 1.07 -59.10 24.58
C SER A 60 1.00 -57.70 23.94
N ALA A 61 1.39 -56.70 24.74
CA ALA A 61 2.50 -55.78 24.44
C ALA A 61 2.47 -54.70 23.31
N LYS A 62 2.79 -53.46 23.74
CA LYS A 62 3.46 -52.31 23.06
C LYS A 62 2.67 -51.32 22.17
N GLY A 63 2.79 -50.03 22.53
CA GLY A 63 2.88 -48.91 21.56
C GLY A 63 1.90 -47.73 21.76
N ARG A 64 2.28 -46.70 22.53
CA ARG A 64 1.52 -45.43 22.64
C ARG A 64 2.18 -44.28 21.87
N SER A 65 1.38 -43.41 21.27
CA SER A 65 1.67 -41.97 21.14
C SER A 65 0.36 -41.17 21.16
N ALA A 66 0.36 -39.93 21.67
CA ALA A 66 -0.86 -39.21 22.03
C ALA A 66 -1.14 -38.00 21.12
N SER A 67 -2.37 -37.87 20.62
CA SER A 67 -2.84 -36.76 19.78
C SER A 67 -4.30 -36.32 20.00
N SER A 68 -5.03 -36.96 20.92
CA SER A 68 -6.51 -36.87 21.00
C SER A 68 -7.07 -35.64 21.77
N SER A 69 -6.26 -34.96 22.59
CA SER A 69 -6.76 -33.96 23.55
C SER A 69 -7.09 -32.58 22.94
N SER A 70 -6.33 -32.12 21.94
CA SER A 70 -6.49 -30.78 21.35
C SER A 70 -7.79 -30.61 20.56
N ALA A 71 -8.19 -31.64 19.80
CA ALA A 71 -9.41 -31.62 18.99
C ALA A 71 -10.68 -31.38 19.83
N LYS A 72 -10.75 -31.98 21.03
CA LYS A 72 -11.91 -31.88 21.93
C LYS A 72 -12.08 -30.48 22.53
N ALA A 73 -10.98 -29.74 22.72
CA ALA A 73 -11.03 -28.35 23.19
C ALA A 73 -11.58 -27.40 22.11
N TYR A 74 -11.23 -27.63 20.84
CA TYR A 74 -11.71 -26.82 19.72
C TYR A 74 -13.21 -27.02 19.46
N SER A 75 -13.71 -28.27 19.52
CA SER A 75 -15.15 -28.55 19.41
C SER A 75 -15.97 -27.96 20.56
N ALA A 76 -15.42 -27.93 21.78
CA ALA A 76 -16.09 -27.32 22.93
C ALA A 76 -16.21 -25.79 22.81
N LEU A 77 -15.22 -25.13 22.21
CA LEU A 77 -15.26 -23.68 21.96
C LEU A 77 -16.30 -23.29 20.92
N LEU A 78 -16.49 -24.10 19.86
CA LEU A 78 -17.55 -23.87 18.86
C LEU A 78 -18.95 -24.06 19.47
N ALA A 79 -19.16 -25.14 20.23
CA ALA A 79 -20.45 -25.41 20.90
C ALA A 79 -20.87 -24.32 21.92
N LEU A 80 -19.91 -23.54 22.44
CA LEU A 80 -20.15 -22.38 23.30
C LEU A 80 -20.44 -21.08 22.55
N LEU A 81 -20.13 -20.99 21.24
CA LEU A 81 -20.44 -19.80 20.42
C LEU A 81 -21.86 -19.84 19.84
N ASP A 82 -22.37 -21.04 19.54
CA ASP A 82 -23.65 -21.23 18.83
C ASP A 82 -24.90 -21.13 19.75
N ASN A 83 -24.73 -20.85 21.06
CA ASN A 83 -25.80 -20.95 22.07
C ASN A 83 -25.92 -19.71 23.00
N GLU A 84 -26.33 -18.55 22.47
CA GLU A 84 -26.97 -17.50 23.29
C GLU A 84 -28.38 -17.14 22.75
N PRO A 85 -29.44 -17.21 23.59
CA PRO A 85 -30.78 -16.78 23.21
C PRO A 85 -30.96 -15.26 23.34
N SER A 86 -31.85 -14.70 22.52
CA SER A 86 -32.04 -13.26 22.39
C SER A 86 -32.87 -12.61 23.52
N THR A 87 -32.21 -12.01 24.52
CA THR A 87 -32.78 -10.94 25.37
C THR A 87 -31.68 -10.00 25.90
N LEU A 88 -31.80 -8.70 25.64
CA LEU A 88 -30.90 -7.66 26.20
C LEU A 88 -31.69 -6.72 27.13
N PRO A 89 -31.28 -6.52 28.38
CA PRO A 89 -31.80 -5.46 29.25
C PRO A 89 -31.21 -4.08 28.87
N GLU A 90 -31.97 -3.01 29.12
CA GLU A 90 -31.49 -1.64 28.97
C GLU A 90 -30.38 -1.32 29.99
N LEU A 91 -29.28 -0.69 29.51
CA LEU A 91 -28.28 -0.05 30.37
C LEU A 91 -27.94 1.33 29.80
N ALA A 92 -27.81 2.30 30.71
CA ALA A 92 -27.90 3.72 30.39
C ALA A 92 -26.65 4.31 29.69
N GLU A 93 -26.89 5.41 29.00
CA GLU A 93 -25.90 6.19 28.24
C GLU A 93 -24.74 6.71 29.11
N ASN A 94 -23.51 6.71 28.57
CA ASN A 94 -22.70 7.93 28.43
C ASN A 94 -21.39 7.75 27.63
N SER A 95 -20.96 8.85 26.99
CA SER A 95 -19.63 9.09 26.37
C SER A 95 -19.07 8.08 25.36
N ALA A 96 -19.70 7.99 24.19
CA ALA A 96 -19.01 7.60 22.95
C ALA A 96 -18.31 8.82 22.30
N PRO A 97 -17.13 8.65 21.64
CA PRO A 97 -16.56 9.68 20.78
C PRO A 97 -17.33 9.78 19.45
N LEU A 98 -17.54 11.00 18.96
CA LEU A 98 -18.34 11.28 17.76
C LEU A 98 -17.73 10.68 16.48
N VAL A 99 -18.32 9.58 16.00
CA VAL A 99 -18.33 9.25 14.58
C VAL A 99 -19.53 9.98 13.98
N GLN A 100 -19.28 11.03 13.19
CA GLN A 100 -20.35 11.63 12.39
C GLN A 100 -20.73 10.65 11.28
N LYS A 101 -21.81 9.92 11.53
CA LYS A 101 -22.43 9.01 10.57
C LYS A 101 -23.22 9.85 9.56
N GLU A 102 -22.53 10.43 8.59
CA GLU A 102 -23.21 10.95 7.39
C GLU A 102 -23.98 9.80 6.75
N THR A 103 -25.31 9.92 6.77
CA THR A 103 -26.19 8.95 6.12
C THR A 103 -26.14 9.20 4.63
N SER A 104 -25.29 8.44 3.92
CA SER A 104 -25.57 8.09 2.54
C SER A 104 -26.85 7.25 2.54
N SER A 105 -27.99 7.93 2.40
CA SER A 105 -29.23 7.30 1.97
C SER A 105 -29.02 6.88 0.52
N ASP A 106 -28.56 5.65 0.35
CA ASP A 106 -28.51 4.97 -0.95
C ASP A 106 -29.95 4.64 -1.36
N ASP A 107 -30.69 5.69 -1.74
CA ASP A 107 -31.88 5.58 -2.57
C ASP A 107 -31.45 5.11 -3.97
N GLU A 108 -31.07 3.83 -4.07
CA GLU A 108 -31.14 3.06 -5.32
C GLU A 108 -32.62 2.98 -5.73
N SER A 109 -33.13 4.11 -6.21
CA SER A 109 -34.38 4.19 -6.93
C SER A 109 -34.11 3.56 -8.29
N ASP A 110 -34.47 2.27 -8.42
CA ASP A 110 -34.40 1.48 -9.65
C ASP A 110 -35.32 2.06 -10.74
N GLN A 111 -34.90 3.19 -11.30
CA GLN A 111 -35.31 3.60 -12.63
C GLN A 111 -34.54 2.73 -13.62
N HIS A 112 -35.18 1.65 -14.04
CA HIS A 112 -34.85 0.96 -15.28
C HIS A 112 -35.07 1.92 -16.46
N GLU A 113 -34.12 2.83 -16.68
CA GLU A 113 -33.89 3.36 -18.01
C GLU A 113 -33.42 2.17 -18.87
N GLU A 114 -34.35 1.63 -19.66
CA GLU A 114 -34.00 0.78 -20.80
C GLU A 114 -33.21 1.66 -21.78
N ASP A 115 -31.89 1.66 -21.62
CA ASP A 115 -30.90 2.31 -22.51
C ASP A 115 -30.89 1.54 -23.86
N ILE A 116 -32.01 1.64 -24.59
CA ILE A 116 -32.25 0.96 -25.87
C ILE A 116 -31.21 1.44 -26.88
N GLN A 117 -30.37 0.50 -27.31
CA GLN A 117 -29.45 0.52 -28.45
C GLN A 117 -29.47 1.78 -29.35
N LEU A 118 -28.89 2.87 -28.84
CA LEU A 118 -28.43 4.01 -29.62
C LEU A 118 -26.92 4.14 -29.41
N GLU A 119 -26.16 3.45 -30.27
CA GLU A 119 -24.70 3.59 -30.32
C GLU A 119 -24.34 4.99 -30.79
N ASP A 120 -24.07 5.91 -29.87
CA ASP A 120 -23.41 7.18 -30.19
C ASP A 120 -21.91 6.94 -30.42
N GLU A 121 -21.58 6.49 -31.64
CA GLU A 121 -20.38 5.75 -32.09
C GLU A 121 -19.01 6.28 -31.65
N LEU A 122 -18.86 7.59 -31.43
CA LEU A 122 -17.75 8.46 -31.91
C LEU A 122 -17.79 8.61 -33.45
N PRO A 123 -17.66 9.83 -34.02
CA PRO A 123 -17.29 9.92 -35.42
C PRO A 123 -15.96 9.19 -35.60
N SER A 124 -15.77 8.53 -36.73
CA SER A 124 -14.43 8.25 -37.24
C SER A 124 -13.80 9.57 -37.69
N ASP A 125 -13.39 10.39 -36.72
CA ASP A 125 -12.32 11.36 -36.92
C ASP A 125 -11.13 10.56 -37.45
N SER A 126 -10.86 10.69 -38.75
CA SER A 126 -9.76 10.03 -39.45
C SER A 126 -8.42 10.69 -39.11
N ASP A 127 -8.15 10.82 -37.80
CA ASP A 127 -6.82 10.78 -37.20
C ASP A 127 -6.22 9.38 -37.46
N GLU A 128 -6.01 9.06 -38.73
CA GLU A 128 -5.25 7.90 -39.16
C GLU A 128 -3.93 7.93 -38.38
N VAL A 129 -3.73 6.94 -37.52
CA VAL A 129 -2.40 6.62 -37.01
C VAL A 129 -1.57 6.41 -38.26
N GLU A 130 -0.47 7.16 -38.40
CA GLU A 130 0.39 7.02 -39.57
C GLU A 130 0.95 5.59 -39.58
N GLU A 131 0.36 4.73 -40.42
CA GLU A 131 0.84 3.38 -40.73
C GLU A 131 2.12 3.45 -41.57
N ASN A 132 3.09 4.22 -41.09
CA ASN A 132 4.50 3.92 -41.25
C ASN A 132 4.66 2.42 -40.93
N GLY A 133 5.21 1.65 -41.87
CA GLY A 133 5.29 0.17 -41.78
C GLY A 133 6.21 -0.39 -40.69
N THR A 134 6.43 0.39 -39.64
CA THR A 134 7.15 0.07 -38.41
C THR A 134 6.30 -0.77 -37.45
N PHE A 135 6.99 -1.51 -36.59
CA PHE A 135 6.42 -2.41 -35.58
C PHE A 135 5.42 -1.72 -34.64
N ASP A 136 4.18 -2.21 -34.56
CA ASP A 136 3.14 -1.68 -33.65
C ASP A 136 2.94 -2.58 -32.41
N PRO A 137 3.40 -2.15 -31.21
CA PRO A 137 3.33 -2.98 -30.01
C PRO A 137 1.91 -3.44 -29.64
N PHE A 138 0.88 -2.63 -29.87
CA PHE A 138 -0.50 -2.99 -29.49
C PHE A 138 -1.05 -4.13 -30.35
N VAL A 139 -0.81 -4.10 -31.66
CA VAL A 139 -1.29 -5.13 -32.58
C VAL A 139 -0.52 -6.43 -32.36
N PHE A 140 0.81 -6.35 -32.18
CA PHE A 140 1.65 -7.51 -31.89
C PHE A 140 1.33 -8.17 -30.54
N HIS A 141 0.98 -7.40 -29.51
CA HIS A 141 0.78 -7.91 -28.14
C HIS A 141 -0.64 -8.44 -27.88
N PHE A 142 -1.70 -7.88 -28.51
CA PHE A 142 -3.08 -8.27 -28.19
C PHE A 142 -3.88 -8.93 -29.34
N ASN A 143 -3.53 -8.68 -30.61
CA ASN A 143 -4.38 -9.03 -31.76
C ASN A 143 -3.83 -10.17 -32.65
N GLN A 144 -2.58 -10.59 -32.50
CA GLN A 144 -1.99 -11.68 -33.31
C GLN A 144 -2.08 -13.04 -32.60
N GLU A 145 -3.28 -13.61 -32.48
CA GLU A 145 -3.54 -14.85 -31.72
C GLU A 145 -2.60 -16.01 -32.11
N ASP A 146 -2.46 -16.30 -33.41
CA ASP A 146 -1.54 -17.31 -33.96
C ASP A 146 -0.08 -17.17 -33.47
N ARG A 147 0.34 -15.95 -33.13
CA ARG A 147 1.68 -15.69 -32.58
C ARG A 147 1.66 -15.78 -31.06
N ILE A 148 0.67 -15.14 -30.42
CA ILE A 148 0.50 -15.11 -28.97
C ILE A 148 0.53 -16.55 -28.41
N ASP A 149 -0.18 -17.50 -29.03
CA ASP A 149 -0.20 -18.90 -28.58
C ASP A 149 1.18 -19.57 -28.65
N LYS A 150 1.97 -19.26 -29.68
CA LYS A 150 3.35 -19.78 -29.86
C LYS A 150 4.31 -19.14 -28.87
N ASP A 151 4.20 -17.83 -28.66
CA ASP A 151 5.02 -17.05 -27.75
C ASP A 151 4.73 -17.43 -26.27
N ILE A 152 3.45 -17.73 -25.93
CA ILE A 152 3.03 -18.32 -24.65
C ILE A 152 3.63 -19.72 -24.46
N GLN A 153 3.59 -20.59 -25.48
CA GLN A 153 4.16 -21.94 -25.38
C GLN A 153 5.68 -21.89 -25.20
N ALA A 154 6.38 -21.02 -25.93
CA ALA A 154 7.81 -20.77 -25.76
C ALA A 154 8.13 -20.26 -24.34
N PHE A 155 7.35 -19.31 -23.82
CA PHE A 155 7.49 -18.80 -22.46
C PHE A 155 7.29 -19.91 -21.40
N LYS A 156 6.23 -20.71 -21.51
CA LYS A 156 5.94 -21.83 -20.59
C LYS A 156 7.08 -22.86 -20.56
N ASN A 157 7.59 -23.25 -21.74
CA ASN A 157 8.71 -24.17 -21.87
C ASN A 157 9.99 -23.59 -21.24
N ARG A 158 10.32 -22.32 -21.53
CA ARG A 158 11.49 -21.62 -20.94
C ARG A 158 11.40 -21.53 -19.41
N MET A 159 10.21 -21.28 -18.86
CA MET A 159 9.99 -21.22 -17.41
C MET A 159 10.16 -22.60 -16.74
N ALA A 160 9.71 -23.69 -17.39
CA ALA A 160 9.95 -25.05 -16.93
C ALA A 160 11.46 -25.41 -16.96
N GLU A 161 12.16 -25.04 -18.04
CA GLU A 161 13.62 -25.18 -18.11
C GLU A 161 14.34 -24.42 -16.99
N LEU A 162 13.99 -23.15 -16.75
CA LEU A 162 14.59 -22.33 -15.69
C LEU A 162 14.35 -22.94 -14.30
N GLN A 163 13.18 -23.51 -14.04
CA GLN A 163 12.89 -24.23 -12.79
C GLN A 163 13.72 -25.50 -12.62
N SER A 164 14.09 -26.18 -13.72
CA SER A 164 14.97 -27.36 -13.69
C SER A 164 16.45 -27.02 -13.45
N ARG A 165 16.90 -25.85 -13.92
CA ARG A 165 18.31 -25.43 -13.85
C ARG A 165 18.64 -24.80 -12.49
N LYS A 166 19.24 -25.59 -11.60
CA LYS A 166 19.70 -25.12 -10.27
C LYS A 166 20.70 -23.95 -10.27
N ASN A 167 21.27 -23.60 -11.43
CA ASN A 167 22.23 -22.50 -11.58
C ASN A 167 21.59 -21.33 -12.32
N PHE A 168 21.35 -20.23 -11.60
CA PHE A 168 20.81 -18.99 -12.12
C PHE A 168 21.89 -18.17 -12.83
N SER A 169 22.16 -18.46 -14.11
CA SER A 169 22.87 -17.53 -15.01
C SER A 169 21.90 -16.45 -15.46
N SER A 170 22.28 -15.18 -15.39
CA SER A 170 21.38 -14.04 -15.57
C SER A 170 20.63 -14.04 -16.90
N GLU A 171 19.40 -13.52 -16.86
CA GLU A 171 18.72 -12.91 -18.00
C GLU A 171 19.67 -11.93 -18.70
N THR A 172 19.45 -11.63 -19.99
CA THR A 172 20.16 -10.56 -20.73
C THR A 172 19.67 -9.18 -20.32
N ALA A 173 19.73 -8.92 -19.01
CA ALA A 173 19.40 -7.69 -18.34
C ALA A 173 20.30 -6.55 -18.86
N ARG A 174 19.74 -5.68 -19.69
CA ARG A 174 20.45 -4.52 -20.21
C ARG A 174 20.47 -3.46 -19.11
N TYR A 175 21.61 -3.33 -18.45
CA TYR A 175 21.86 -2.30 -17.45
C TYR A 175 22.28 -0.99 -18.13
N VAL A 176 21.44 0.03 -18.01
CA VAL A 176 21.83 1.41 -18.34
C VAL A 176 22.00 2.17 -17.04
N GLN A 177 23.16 2.80 -16.86
CA GLN A 177 23.42 3.76 -15.78
C GLN A 177 23.26 5.16 -16.35
N ASN A 178 22.33 5.93 -15.78
CA ASN A 178 22.03 7.29 -16.20
C ASN A 178 22.67 8.29 -15.22
N GLU A 179 23.00 9.51 -15.71
CA GLU A 179 23.71 10.54 -14.95
C GLU A 179 23.00 10.93 -13.63
N ASP A 180 21.67 10.79 -13.58
CA ASP A 180 20.81 11.00 -12.41
C ASP A 180 21.09 10.06 -11.21
N ASN A 181 22.10 9.19 -11.26
CA ASN A 181 22.33 8.08 -10.32
C ASN A 181 21.18 7.05 -10.33
N TYR A 182 20.73 6.67 -11.52
CA TYR A 182 19.69 5.67 -11.72
C TYR A 182 20.20 4.48 -12.52
N ILE A 183 19.71 3.29 -12.17
CA ILE A 183 19.90 2.05 -12.93
C ILE A 183 18.56 1.70 -13.56
N CYS A 184 18.49 1.76 -14.89
CA CYS A 184 17.47 1.08 -15.66
C CYS A 184 17.91 -0.36 -15.91
N THR A 185 17.03 -1.32 -15.64
CA THR A 185 17.20 -2.74 -15.99
C THR A 185 16.03 -3.15 -16.86
N SER A 186 16.26 -3.40 -18.15
CA SER A 186 15.26 -3.98 -19.05
C SER A 186 15.62 -5.43 -19.36
N THR A 187 14.62 -6.30 -19.26
CA THR A 187 14.68 -7.70 -19.71
C THR A 187 13.56 -7.94 -20.70
N GLY A 188 13.93 -8.32 -21.91
CA GLY A 188 13.02 -8.89 -22.91
C GLY A 188 13.45 -10.32 -23.19
N TYR A 189 12.50 -11.19 -23.52
CA TYR A 189 12.82 -12.54 -23.99
C TYR A 189 13.28 -12.46 -25.45
N GLU A 190 14.58 -12.24 -25.68
CA GLU A 190 15.17 -11.93 -27.00
C GLU A 190 14.85 -12.98 -28.09
N ASP A 191 14.54 -14.23 -27.70
CA ASP A 191 14.14 -15.32 -28.60
C ASP A 191 12.64 -15.29 -29.00
N ILE A 192 11.79 -14.65 -28.20
CA ILE A 192 10.32 -14.60 -28.37
C ILE A 192 9.90 -13.23 -28.92
N ALA A 193 10.52 -12.17 -28.39
CA ALA A 193 10.24 -10.80 -28.74
C ALA A 193 11.26 -10.31 -29.79
N GLN A 194 10.93 -10.42 -31.08
CA GLN A 194 11.62 -9.69 -32.16
C GLN A 194 11.38 -8.15 -32.07
N LEU A 195 11.80 -7.55 -30.95
CA LEU A 195 11.79 -6.11 -30.70
C LEU A 195 12.94 -5.44 -31.46
N LYS A 196 12.87 -5.48 -32.79
CA LYS A 196 13.83 -4.82 -33.68
C LYS A 196 13.81 -3.31 -33.46
N ASP A 197 14.94 -2.76 -33.06
CA ASP A 197 15.41 -1.41 -33.37
C ASP A 197 14.40 -0.26 -33.28
N VAL A 198 13.66 -0.17 -32.18
CA VAL A 198 13.13 1.14 -31.73
C VAL A 198 14.34 2.04 -31.45
N PRO A 199 14.48 3.18 -32.15
CA PRO A 199 15.75 3.89 -32.33
C PRO A 199 16.36 4.35 -31.01
N ALA A 200 17.69 4.32 -30.91
CA ALA A 200 18.43 4.59 -29.68
C ALA A 200 18.47 6.08 -29.23
N LYS A 201 17.67 6.97 -29.83
CA LYS A 201 17.68 8.41 -29.56
C LYS A 201 16.26 8.96 -29.33
N PRO A 202 16.05 9.86 -28.35
CA PRO A 202 14.72 10.35 -27.97
C PRO A 202 14.03 11.15 -29.08
N ASN A 203 14.73 12.05 -29.78
CA ASN A 203 14.12 12.92 -30.80
C ASN A 203 13.54 12.13 -32.01
N SER A 204 14.04 10.91 -32.26
CA SER A 204 13.50 9.98 -33.28
C SER A 204 12.44 9.02 -32.74
N PHE A 205 12.19 9.00 -31.44
CA PHE A 205 11.23 8.08 -30.83
C PHE A 205 9.80 8.47 -31.15
N TRP A 206 9.40 9.72 -30.89
CA TRP A 206 8.02 10.18 -31.06
C TRP A 206 7.52 10.10 -32.51
N SER A 207 8.41 10.24 -33.50
CA SER A 207 8.08 9.96 -34.91
C SER A 207 7.85 8.47 -35.21
N SER A 208 8.45 7.56 -34.42
CA SER A 208 8.39 6.09 -34.61
C SER A 208 7.35 5.33 -33.77
N VAL A 209 6.62 5.99 -32.87
CA VAL A 209 5.64 5.32 -31.98
C VAL A 209 4.19 5.57 -32.44
N ASN A 210 3.43 4.47 -32.50
CA ASN A 210 2.01 4.44 -32.87
C ASN A 210 1.10 4.91 -31.71
N ILE A 211 1.16 6.21 -31.42
CA ILE A 211 0.26 6.98 -30.54
C ILE A 211 -0.68 7.83 -31.41
N LYS A 212 -1.97 7.95 -31.02
CA LYS A 212 -2.93 8.82 -31.72
C LYS A 212 -2.48 10.28 -31.73
N LYS A 213 -2.68 10.98 -32.86
CA LYS A 213 -2.27 12.39 -33.08
C LYS A 213 -2.64 13.33 -31.92
N LYS A 214 -3.91 13.35 -31.49
CA LYS A 214 -4.41 14.13 -30.33
C LYS A 214 -3.71 13.86 -28.99
N ILE A 215 -3.11 12.68 -28.80
CA ILE A 215 -2.36 12.32 -27.58
C ILE A 215 -0.84 12.55 -27.78
N LYS A 216 -0.36 12.46 -29.02
CA LYS A 216 1.05 12.64 -29.41
C LYS A 216 1.58 14.03 -29.06
N GLU A 217 0.77 15.07 -29.22
CA GLU A 217 1.09 16.44 -28.78
C GLU A 217 1.28 16.51 -27.26
N ALA A 218 0.40 15.87 -26.47
CA ALA A 218 0.48 15.86 -25.01
C ALA A 218 1.65 15.02 -24.44
N PHE A 219 2.27 14.16 -25.25
CA PHE A 219 3.56 13.51 -24.95
C PHE A 219 4.78 14.37 -25.33
N SER A 220 4.65 15.29 -26.28
CA SER A 220 5.76 15.94 -26.99
C SER A 220 6.17 17.28 -26.39
N GLU A 221 6.55 17.30 -25.11
CA GLU A 221 7.29 18.42 -24.52
C GLU A 221 8.80 18.27 -24.82
N GLU A 222 9.50 19.38 -25.12
CA GLU A 222 10.72 19.34 -25.95
C GLU A 222 11.96 18.70 -25.28
N ASP A 223 12.02 18.62 -23.94
CA ASP A 223 13.14 18.07 -23.18
C ASP A 223 12.73 16.86 -22.32
N ILE A 224 12.91 15.64 -22.84
CA ILE A 224 12.65 14.39 -22.11
C ILE A 224 13.98 13.71 -21.76
N SER A 225 14.21 13.46 -20.46
CA SER A 225 15.42 12.79 -19.96
C SER A 225 15.60 11.40 -20.57
N GLU A 226 16.85 10.98 -20.78
CA GLU A 226 17.18 9.60 -21.14
C GLU A 226 16.65 8.58 -20.13
N LEU A 227 16.49 8.98 -18.86
CA LEU A 227 15.88 8.14 -17.82
C LEU A 227 14.40 7.91 -18.15
N ASP A 228 13.66 8.99 -18.40
CA ASP A 228 12.24 8.93 -18.75
C ASP A 228 12.01 8.17 -20.05
N TYR A 229 12.80 8.46 -21.07
CA TYR A 229 12.79 7.76 -22.36
C TYR A 229 12.84 6.22 -22.20
N ASN A 230 13.75 5.70 -21.37
CA ASN A 230 13.96 4.27 -21.22
C ASN A 230 12.74 3.53 -20.60
N TRP A 231 12.04 4.13 -19.62
CA TRP A 231 10.89 3.47 -19.01
C TRP A 231 9.58 3.71 -19.79
N ILE A 232 9.43 4.88 -20.40
CA ILE A 232 8.31 5.20 -21.31
C ILE A 232 8.34 4.26 -22.51
N LYS A 233 9.52 3.93 -23.05
CA LYS A 233 9.71 2.90 -24.09
C LYS A 233 9.20 1.54 -23.66
N GLY A 234 9.56 1.05 -22.48
CA GLY A 234 9.07 -0.23 -21.95
C GLY A 234 7.55 -0.23 -21.73
N MET A 235 7.00 0.86 -21.19
CA MET A 235 5.56 1.06 -21.01
C MET A 235 4.81 0.94 -22.36
N LEU A 236 5.26 1.65 -23.39
CA LEU A 236 4.64 1.64 -24.72
C LEU A 236 4.83 0.31 -25.47
N GLN A 237 5.82 -0.50 -25.07
CA GLN A 237 6.03 -1.89 -25.52
C GLN A 237 5.24 -2.92 -24.70
N TYR A 238 4.29 -2.48 -23.86
CA TYR A 238 3.49 -3.32 -22.95
C TYR A 238 4.30 -4.17 -21.95
N GLN A 239 5.58 -3.85 -21.73
CA GLN A 239 6.39 -4.48 -20.69
C GLN A 239 5.90 -4.06 -19.29
N ASN A 240 6.09 -4.93 -18.30
CA ASN A 240 5.84 -4.56 -16.90
C ASN A 240 6.78 -3.44 -16.45
N VAL A 241 6.32 -2.52 -15.60
CA VAL A 241 7.14 -1.39 -15.11
C VAL A 241 7.20 -1.38 -13.58
N ASN A 242 8.41 -1.24 -13.03
CA ASN A 242 8.65 -1.04 -11.60
C ASN A 242 9.53 0.21 -11.43
N LEU A 243 8.89 1.38 -11.25
CA LEU A 243 9.55 2.67 -11.20
C LEU A 243 9.66 3.20 -9.77
N GLN A 244 10.89 3.52 -9.37
CA GLN A 244 11.18 4.14 -8.08
C GLN A 244 11.61 5.60 -8.26
N TYR A 245 10.96 6.54 -7.57
CA TYR A 245 11.26 7.98 -7.67
C TYR A 245 11.94 8.57 -6.42
N LEU A 246 12.61 7.74 -5.60
CA LEU A 246 13.33 8.20 -4.39
C LEU A 246 14.30 9.35 -4.71
N GLN A 247 14.16 10.47 -4.00
CA GLN A 247 14.99 11.69 -4.15
C GLN A 247 14.85 12.44 -5.50
N ASN A 248 14.21 11.88 -6.53
CA ASN A 248 14.03 12.55 -7.84
C ASN A 248 12.62 13.14 -7.99
N LYS A 249 12.51 14.45 -7.75
CA LYS A 249 11.25 15.22 -7.86
C LYS A 249 10.69 15.34 -9.28
N ASN A 250 11.53 15.23 -10.31
CA ASN A 250 11.08 15.34 -11.70
C ASN A 250 10.31 14.08 -12.09
N LEU A 251 10.88 12.90 -11.79
CA LEU A 251 10.16 11.63 -11.90
C LEU A 251 8.86 11.67 -11.11
N GLU A 252 8.92 12.04 -9.82
CA GLU A 252 7.79 12.08 -8.88
C GLU A 252 6.60 12.92 -9.35
N ASN A 253 6.84 13.94 -10.19
CA ASN A 253 5.79 14.78 -10.77
C ASN A 253 5.34 14.31 -12.16
N ASN A 254 6.24 13.75 -12.97
CA ASN A 254 5.98 13.48 -14.38
C ASN A 254 5.42 12.06 -14.66
N TYR A 255 5.70 11.07 -13.80
CA TYR A 255 5.32 9.66 -14.09
C TYR A 255 3.80 9.48 -14.27
N ARG A 256 2.99 10.27 -13.55
CA ARG A 256 1.52 10.18 -13.56
C ARG A 256 0.94 10.54 -14.93
N ARG A 257 1.39 11.66 -15.52
CA ARG A 257 1.01 12.11 -16.87
C ARG A 257 1.29 11.04 -17.91
N TYR A 258 2.50 10.49 -17.92
CA TYR A 258 2.91 9.52 -18.93
C TYR A 258 2.11 8.22 -18.86
N TYR A 259 1.84 7.65 -17.67
CA TYR A 259 1.01 6.44 -17.61
C TYR A 259 -0.46 6.75 -17.96
N LEU A 260 -0.98 7.92 -17.61
CA LEU A 260 -2.35 8.32 -17.99
C LEU A 260 -2.50 8.49 -19.50
N LEU A 261 -1.51 9.09 -20.18
CA LEU A 261 -1.47 9.17 -21.64
C LEU A 261 -1.41 7.77 -22.29
N HIS A 262 -0.66 6.82 -21.72
CA HIS A 262 -0.64 5.43 -22.18
C HIS A 262 -1.99 4.73 -21.99
N CYS A 263 -2.66 4.92 -20.85
CA CYS A 263 -4.00 4.40 -20.61
C CYS A 263 -5.04 4.97 -21.59
N LEU A 264 -5.01 6.29 -21.84
CA LEU A 264 -5.88 6.94 -22.82
C LEU A 264 -5.60 6.41 -24.24
N ASN A 265 -4.34 6.28 -24.64
CA ASN A 265 -3.96 5.73 -25.94
C ASN A 265 -4.47 4.28 -26.09
N HIS A 266 -4.27 3.41 -25.09
CA HIS A 266 -4.74 2.03 -25.11
C HIS A 266 -6.27 1.94 -25.20
N VAL A 267 -7.02 2.66 -24.36
CA VAL A 267 -8.50 2.68 -24.38
C VAL A 267 -9.05 3.18 -25.72
N LEU A 268 -8.50 4.28 -26.24
CA LEU A 268 -8.93 4.80 -27.54
C LEU A 268 -8.55 3.87 -28.70
N ARG A 269 -7.42 3.15 -28.64
CA ARG A 269 -7.03 2.18 -29.67
C ARG A 269 -7.84 0.88 -29.62
N THR A 270 -8.20 0.39 -28.42
CA THR A 270 -9.15 -0.73 -28.30
C THR A 270 -10.52 -0.36 -28.85
N ARG A 271 -11.00 0.88 -28.61
CA ARG A 271 -12.27 1.35 -29.15
C ARG A 271 -12.27 1.44 -30.67
N ASP A 272 -11.25 2.03 -31.28
CA ASP A 272 -11.15 2.12 -32.75
C ASP A 272 -11.15 0.74 -33.42
N SER A 273 -10.44 -0.23 -32.84
CA SER A 273 -10.43 -1.62 -33.32
C SER A 273 -11.86 -2.19 -33.33
N VAL A 274 -12.61 -2.02 -32.23
CA VAL A 274 -14.00 -2.49 -32.12
C VAL A 274 -14.94 -1.76 -33.09
N LEU A 275 -14.78 -0.44 -33.29
CA LEU A 275 -15.58 0.32 -34.25
C LEU A 275 -15.29 -0.09 -35.71
N SER A 276 -14.03 -0.20 -36.09
CA SER A 276 -13.60 -0.69 -37.42
C SER A 276 -14.16 -2.08 -37.72
N ASN A 277 -14.25 -2.94 -36.70
CA ASN A 277 -14.80 -4.28 -36.81
C ASN A 277 -16.34 -4.30 -36.78
N ASN A 278 -17.00 -3.42 -36.03
CA ASN A 278 -18.45 -3.21 -36.13
C ASN A 278 -18.83 -2.79 -37.56
N GLU A 279 -18.09 -1.86 -38.17
CA GLU A 279 -18.25 -1.50 -39.58
C GLU A 279 -18.07 -2.70 -40.52
N LYS A 280 -17.07 -3.55 -40.29
CA LYS A 280 -16.85 -4.78 -41.09
C LYS A 280 -18.04 -5.75 -40.95
N LYS A 281 -18.53 -6.00 -39.73
CA LYS A 281 -19.70 -6.87 -39.46
C LYS A 281 -20.96 -6.29 -40.13
N GLN A 282 -21.19 -4.97 -40.07
CA GLN A 282 -22.29 -4.31 -40.79
C GLN A 282 -22.15 -4.42 -42.32
N LYS A 283 -20.95 -4.21 -42.89
CA LYS A 283 -20.68 -4.32 -44.33
C LYS A 283 -20.85 -5.77 -44.83
N TYR A 284 -20.52 -6.77 -44.01
CA TYR A 284 -20.77 -8.19 -44.27
C TYR A 284 -22.27 -8.51 -44.25
N LEU A 285 -23.00 -8.10 -43.20
CA LEU A 285 -24.46 -8.29 -43.09
C LEU A 285 -25.23 -7.62 -44.23
N LYS A 286 -24.81 -6.44 -44.68
CA LYS A 286 -25.39 -5.76 -45.86
C LYS A 286 -25.24 -6.60 -47.13
N LYS A 287 -24.03 -7.10 -47.42
CA LYS A 287 -23.79 -8.00 -48.58
C LYS A 287 -24.63 -9.27 -48.55
N ILE A 288 -24.88 -9.85 -47.38
CA ILE A 288 -25.80 -10.99 -47.22
C ILE A 288 -27.23 -10.57 -47.56
N SER A 289 -27.71 -9.43 -47.04
CA SER A 289 -29.06 -8.93 -47.34
C SER A 289 -29.27 -8.52 -48.80
N GLU A 290 -28.19 -8.13 -49.49
CA GLU A 290 -28.14 -7.80 -50.91
C GLU A 290 -28.03 -9.05 -51.82
N GLY A 291 -27.95 -10.26 -51.25
CA GLY A 291 -28.00 -11.53 -51.98
C GLY A 291 -26.66 -12.01 -52.57
N ALA A 292 -25.53 -11.53 -52.05
CA ALA A 292 -24.21 -12.00 -52.46
C ALA A 292 -23.95 -13.48 -52.09
N ASP A 293 -22.93 -14.09 -52.72
CA ASP A 293 -22.68 -15.54 -52.69
C ASP A 293 -22.62 -16.16 -51.29
N LYS A 294 -23.23 -17.36 -51.19
CA LYS A 294 -23.28 -18.20 -49.98
C LYS A 294 -21.91 -18.76 -49.52
N ASN A 295 -20.84 -18.40 -50.22
CA ASN A 295 -19.45 -18.78 -49.93
C ASN A 295 -18.64 -17.64 -49.29
N LEU A 296 -19.29 -16.54 -48.90
CA LEU A 296 -18.67 -15.49 -48.08
C LEU A 296 -18.45 -16.02 -46.66
N GLU A 297 -17.19 -16.29 -46.30
CA GLU A 297 -16.79 -16.67 -44.94
C GLU A 297 -17.12 -15.55 -43.93
N GLU A 298 -17.63 -15.91 -42.75
CA GLU A 298 -17.89 -14.94 -41.70
C GLU A 298 -16.57 -14.45 -41.09
N PRO A 299 -16.33 -13.12 -41.00
CA PRO A 299 -15.08 -12.63 -40.44
C PRO A 299 -15.00 -12.93 -38.94
N GLU A 300 -13.97 -13.67 -38.51
CA GLU A 300 -13.68 -13.95 -37.11
C GLU A 300 -13.17 -12.69 -36.38
N LEU A 301 -14.10 -11.82 -35.96
CA LEU A 301 -13.80 -10.54 -35.32
C LEU A 301 -13.55 -10.69 -33.81
N ARG A 302 -12.46 -11.38 -33.45
CA ARG A 302 -12.01 -11.55 -32.05
C ARG A 302 -11.29 -10.31 -31.52
N ASP A 303 -12.07 -9.31 -31.12
CA ASP A 303 -11.58 -7.98 -30.74
C ASP A 303 -12.01 -7.51 -29.35
N GLN A 304 -12.79 -8.30 -28.62
CA GLN A 304 -13.32 -7.96 -27.30
C GLN A 304 -12.72 -8.85 -26.20
N GLY A 305 -12.93 -8.40 -24.96
CA GLY A 305 -12.83 -9.26 -23.77
C GLY A 305 -14.24 -9.53 -23.23
N TYR A 306 -14.33 -10.30 -22.15
CA TYR A 306 -15.59 -10.47 -21.41
C TYR A 306 -16.17 -9.15 -20.88
N THR A 307 -15.33 -8.13 -20.65
CA THR A 307 -15.75 -6.86 -20.04
C THR A 307 -15.11 -5.65 -20.73
N ARG A 308 -15.82 -4.52 -20.66
CA ARG A 308 -15.40 -3.26 -21.29
C ARG A 308 -14.21 -2.60 -20.58
N ALA A 309 -14.08 -2.79 -19.27
CA ALA A 309 -12.99 -2.22 -18.48
C ALA A 309 -11.65 -2.83 -18.91
N LYS A 310 -10.75 -1.98 -19.43
CA LYS A 310 -9.39 -2.36 -19.89
C LYS A 310 -8.29 -1.94 -18.92
N VAL A 311 -8.52 -0.89 -18.14
CA VAL A 311 -7.52 -0.32 -17.23
C VAL A 311 -8.01 -0.35 -15.79
N LEU A 312 -7.18 -0.87 -14.89
CA LEU A 312 -7.36 -0.78 -13.44
C LEU A 312 -6.27 0.12 -12.86
N ILE A 313 -6.65 1.17 -12.12
CA ILE A 313 -5.72 2.05 -11.40
C ILE A 313 -6.03 1.95 -9.91
N LEU A 314 -5.11 1.32 -9.15
CA LEU A 314 -5.17 1.30 -7.69
C LEU A 314 -4.36 2.47 -7.13
N VAL A 315 -5.01 3.26 -6.28
CA VAL A 315 -4.41 4.45 -5.63
C VAL A 315 -4.79 4.45 -4.14
N PRO A 316 -3.97 5.00 -3.23
CA PRO A 316 -4.17 4.81 -1.80
C PRO A 316 -5.29 5.64 -1.19
N THR A 317 -5.47 6.90 -1.62
CA THR A 317 -6.39 7.86 -0.98
C THR A 317 -7.37 8.47 -1.98
N ARG A 318 -8.51 8.97 -1.49
CA ARG A 318 -9.44 9.76 -2.31
C ARG A 318 -8.76 11.00 -2.91
N ASN A 319 -7.79 11.61 -2.23
CA ASN A 319 -7.01 12.71 -2.81
C ASN A 319 -6.14 12.25 -4.00
N ALA A 320 -5.48 11.09 -3.91
CA ALA A 320 -4.74 10.53 -5.06
C ALA A 320 -5.69 10.24 -6.24
N ALA A 321 -6.89 9.69 -5.97
CA ALA A 321 -7.92 9.49 -7.00
C ALA A 321 -8.45 10.82 -7.60
N TRP A 322 -8.59 11.86 -6.77
CA TRP A 322 -8.95 13.21 -7.21
C TRP A 322 -7.92 13.79 -8.19
N GLU A 323 -6.63 13.65 -7.90
CA GLU A 323 -5.55 14.09 -8.80
C GLU A 323 -5.53 13.29 -10.10
N VAL A 324 -5.47 11.95 -10.00
CA VAL A 324 -5.46 11.03 -11.15
C VAL A 324 -6.63 11.26 -12.12
N ILE A 325 -7.85 11.49 -11.61
CA ILE A 325 -9.02 11.69 -12.46
C ILE A 325 -9.08 13.10 -13.04
N ASN A 326 -8.68 14.16 -12.31
CA ASN A 326 -8.65 15.51 -12.90
C ASN A 326 -7.53 15.66 -13.95
N GLU A 327 -6.39 14.98 -13.75
CA GLU A 327 -5.30 14.92 -14.73
C GLU A 327 -5.74 14.12 -15.97
N LEU A 328 -6.37 12.96 -15.80
CA LEU A 328 -7.00 12.20 -16.88
C LEU A 328 -8.04 13.02 -17.67
N ILE A 329 -8.85 13.82 -16.99
CA ILE A 329 -9.80 14.74 -17.64
C ILE A 329 -9.05 15.79 -18.47
N ALA A 330 -8.01 16.42 -17.91
CA ALA A 330 -7.22 17.42 -18.62
C ALA A 330 -6.52 16.84 -19.88
N LEU A 331 -5.90 15.66 -19.74
CA LEU A 331 -5.20 14.97 -20.83
C LEU A 331 -6.15 14.40 -21.90
N SER A 332 -7.44 14.24 -21.59
CA SER A 332 -8.45 13.76 -22.55
C SER A 332 -8.87 14.81 -23.59
N SER A 333 -8.68 16.11 -23.31
CA SER A 333 -9.21 17.25 -24.09
C SER A 333 -10.75 17.30 -24.30
N LEU A 334 -11.53 16.46 -23.61
CA LEU A 334 -12.98 16.36 -23.82
C LEU A 334 -13.75 17.53 -23.19
N GLU A 335 -14.71 18.08 -23.96
CA GLU A 335 -15.46 19.31 -23.64
C GLU A 335 -16.31 19.21 -22.37
N THR A 336 -16.79 18.00 -22.01
CA THR A 336 -17.81 17.82 -20.96
C THR A 336 -17.52 16.64 -20.03
N VAL A 337 -17.93 16.78 -18.76
CA VAL A 337 -17.74 15.75 -17.72
C VAL A 337 -19.00 15.64 -16.87
N GLU A 338 -19.68 14.50 -16.97
CA GLU A 338 -20.87 14.18 -16.17
C GLU A 338 -20.49 13.87 -14.71
N ASN A 339 -21.41 14.06 -13.78
CA ASN A 339 -21.23 13.82 -12.33
C ASN A 339 -20.04 14.55 -11.65
N LYS A 340 -19.33 15.49 -12.32
CA LYS A 340 -18.18 16.23 -11.76
C LYS A 340 -18.49 16.95 -10.43
N GLY A 341 -19.73 17.38 -10.22
CA GLY A 341 -20.20 17.94 -8.94
C GLY A 341 -20.22 16.92 -7.80
N LYS A 342 -20.79 15.73 -8.03
CA LYS A 342 -20.77 14.59 -7.08
C LYS A 342 -19.33 14.16 -6.77
N PHE A 343 -18.49 14.10 -7.81
CA PHE A 343 -17.08 13.77 -7.69
C PHE A 343 -16.34 14.74 -6.76
N LYS A 344 -16.51 16.06 -6.96
CA LYS A 344 -15.91 17.07 -6.07
C LYS A 344 -16.39 16.91 -4.62
N ALA A 345 -17.69 16.70 -4.39
CA ALA A 345 -18.23 16.54 -3.04
C ALA A 345 -17.67 15.33 -2.27
N GLN A 346 -17.41 14.20 -2.95
CA GLN A 346 -16.96 12.96 -2.28
C GLN A 346 -15.43 12.81 -2.17
N TYR A 347 -14.67 13.38 -3.11
CA TYR A 347 -13.22 13.15 -3.24
C TYR A 347 -12.36 14.38 -2.90
N TYR A 348 -12.84 15.61 -3.12
CA TYR A 348 -12.13 16.82 -2.70
C TYR A 348 -12.46 17.13 -1.23
N HIS A 349 -11.44 17.52 -0.47
CA HIS A 349 -11.60 18.16 0.84
C HIS A 349 -10.61 19.32 0.87
N ASP A 350 -11.06 20.52 1.25
CA ASP A 350 -10.18 21.68 1.30
C ASP A 350 -9.17 21.51 2.45
N PHE A 351 -7.88 21.74 2.19
CA PHE A 351 -6.83 21.36 3.14
C PHE A 351 -6.23 22.60 3.80
N ASP A 352 -6.64 22.89 5.04
CA ASP A 352 -6.11 24.00 5.84
C ASP A 352 -4.65 23.77 6.27
N LEU A 353 -3.70 24.01 5.35
CA LEU A 353 -2.25 23.94 5.60
C LEU A 353 -1.87 24.69 6.89
N GLY A 354 -2.48 25.85 7.16
CA GLY A 354 -2.16 26.73 8.27
C GLY A 354 -2.34 26.14 9.67
N SER A 355 -2.98 24.97 9.82
CA SER A 355 -3.14 24.29 11.11
C SER A 355 -2.11 23.17 11.36
N VAL A 356 -1.41 22.68 10.33
CA VAL A 356 -0.54 21.49 10.39
C VAL A 356 0.86 21.69 9.81
N SER A 357 1.04 22.60 8.84
CA SER A 357 2.20 22.63 7.94
C SER A 357 3.55 22.86 8.65
N ASP A 358 3.66 23.88 9.51
CA ASP A 358 4.93 24.38 10.07
C ASP A 358 5.79 23.38 10.88
N LYS A 359 5.29 22.17 11.15
CA LYS A 359 5.93 21.19 12.06
C LYS A 359 5.96 19.76 11.54
N ARG A 360 5.60 19.49 10.27
CA ARG A 360 5.65 18.14 9.68
C ARG A 360 6.48 18.12 8.38
N PRO A 361 7.08 16.98 8.00
CA PRO A 361 7.84 16.88 6.75
C PRO A 361 6.98 17.06 5.50
N ASP A 362 7.57 17.61 4.45
CA ASP A 362 6.94 17.81 3.13
C ASP A 362 6.29 16.53 2.58
N ASP A 363 6.91 15.36 2.77
CA ASP A 363 6.39 14.08 2.24
C ASP A 363 5.08 13.66 2.93
N PHE A 364 4.97 13.88 4.24
CA PHE A 364 3.72 13.70 4.99
C PHE A 364 2.65 14.70 4.53
N VAL A 365 3.02 15.97 4.33
CA VAL A 365 2.06 17.00 3.87
C VAL A 365 1.58 16.69 2.44
N LYS A 366 2.46 16.21 1.54
CA LYS A 366 2.07 15.80 0.19
C LYS A 366 1.17 14.56 0.19
N PHE A 367 1.41 13.56 1.05
CA PHE A 367 0.59 12.35 1.06
C PHE A 367 -0.79 12.55 1.73
N PHE A 368 -0.84 13.30 2.84
CA PHE A 368 -2.07 13.50 3.64
C PHE A 368 -2.81 14.80 3.36
N LYS A 369 -2.52 15.47 2.23
CA LYS A 369 -3.34 16.60 1.72
C LYS A 369 -4.73 16.11 1.31
N GLY A 370 -5.72 16.98 1.47
CA GLY A 370 -7.11 16.72 1.07
C GLY A 370 -7.72 15.47 1.73
N ASN A 371 -8.55 14.74 0.97
CA ASN A 371 -9.30 13.62 1.50
C ASN A 371 -8.44 12.34 1.61
N SER A 372 -7.97 12.07 2.83
CA SER A 372 -7.12 10.89 3.15
C SER A 372 -7.90 9.57 3.34
N ASN A 373 -9.20 9.52 3.03
CA ASN A 373 -10.02 8.30 3.15
C ASN A 373 -9.58 7.25 2.11
N ASP A 374 -9.49 5.98 2.54
CA ASP A 374 -9.03 4.82 1.77
C ASP A 374 -10.15 3.80 1.41
N PHE A 375 -11.42 4.17 1.60
CA PHE A 375 -12.59 3.43 1.12
C PHE A 375 -13.28 4.19 -0.02
N PHE A 376 -13.02 3.76 -1.25
CA PHE A 376 -13.66 4.27 -2.47
C PHE A 376 -13.41 3.38 -3.70
N SER A 377 -14.25 3.58 -4.73
CA SER A 377 -14.12 3.03 -6.09
C SER A 377 -14.94 3.90 -7.05
N ILE A 378 -14.50 4.03 -8.31
CA ILE A 378 -15.23 4.77 -9.35
C ILE A 378 -14.93 4.21 -10.75
N GLY A 379 -15.98 3.94 -11.52
CA GLY A 379 -15.90 3.61 -12.94
C GLY A 379 -15.95 4.87 -13.81
N VAL A 380 -15.05 4.95 -14.80
CA VAL A 380 -14.95 6.03 -15.78
C VAL A 380 -15.25 5.46 -17.17
N LYS A 381 -16.22 6.05 -17.88
CA LYS A 381 -16.64 5.67 -19.24
C LYS A 381 -16.47 6.86 -20.19
N PHE A 382 -15.90 6.64 -21.36
CA PHE A 382 -15.71 7.64 -22.41
C PHE A 382 -16.80 7.52 -23.49
N THR A 383 -17.41 8.65 -23.86
CA THR A 383 -18.42 8.77 -24.93
C THR A 383 -17.85 9.53 -26.14
N ARG A 384 -18.69 10.10 -27.03
CA ARG A 384 -18.20 10.95 -28.14
C ARG A 384 -17.47 12.22 -27.65
N LYS A 385 -18.03 12.85 -26.62
CA LYS A 385 -17.67 14.21 -26.15
C LYS A 385 -17.70 14.36 -24.63
N THR A 386 -18.14 13.33 -23.91
CA THR A 386 -18.36 13.33 -22.46
C THR A 386 -17.47 12.29 -21.78
N ILE A 387 -17.01 12.62 -20.57
CA ILE A 387 -16.53 11.63 -19.60
C ILE A 387 -17.66 11.38 -18.60
N LYS A 388 -18.16 10.14 -18.54
CA LYS A 388 -19.14 9.70 -17.55
C LYS A 388 -18.46 9.11 -16.34
N LEU A 389 -18.29 9.95 -15.31
CA LEU A 389 -17.86 9.54 -13.98
C LEU A 389 -19.00 8.80 -13.26
N TYR A 390 -18.65 7.80 -12.42
CA TYR A 390 -19.60 6.89 -11.77
C TYR A 390 -20.41 6.04 -12.77
N SER A 391 -19.76 5.55 -13.82
CA SER A 391 -20.31 4.47 -14.64
C SER A 391 -20.26 3.14 -13.89
N THR A 392 -21.21 2.24 -14.19
CA THR A 392 -21.19 0.86 -13.65
C THR A 392 -19.95 0.12 -14.15
N PHE A 393 -19.34 -0.73 -13.31
CA PHE A 393 -18.02 -1.30 -13.62
C PHE A 393 -18.00 -2.14 -14.91
N LEU A 394 -19.11 -2.81 -15.26
CA LEU A 394 -19.26 -3.55 -16.51
C LEU A 394 -19.27 -2.65 -17.76
N GLN A 395 -19.73 -1.40 -17.64
CA GLN A 395 -19.76 -0.41 -18.72
C GLN A 395 -18.60 0.60 -18.68
N SER A 396 -17.79 0.61 -17.62
CA SER A 396 -16.62 1.48 -17.50
C SER A 396 -15.50 1.04 -18.44
N ASP A 397 -14.69 1.98 -18.91
CA ASP A 397 -13.46 1.73 -19.68
C ASP A 397 -12.24 1.65 -18.75
N ILE A 398 -12.24 2.49 -17.70
CA ILE A 398 -11.19 2.59 -16.68
C ILE A 398 -11.84 2.52 -15.29
N ILE A 399 -11.27 1.72 -14.39
CA ILE A 399 -11.67 1.63 -12.98
C ILE A 399 -10.56 2.24 -12.12
N VAL A 400 -10.91 3.25 -11.32
CA VAL A 400 -10.01 3.84 -10.31
C VAL A 400 -10.52 3.47 -8.93
N ALA A 401 -9.70 2.84 -8.08
CA ALA A 401 -10.18 2.34 -6.80
C ALA A 401 -9.10 2.25 -5.70
N SER A 402 -9.57 2.25 -4.46
CA SER A 402 -8.80 1.75 -3.33
C SER A 402 -8.75 0.20 -3.35
N PRO A 403 -7.67 -0.44 -2.86
CA PRO A 403 -7.66 -1.89 -2.69
C PRO A 403 -8.73 -2.39 -1.72
N LEU A 404 -9.10 -1.58 -0.72
CA LEU A 404 -10.13 -1.92 0.27
C LEU A 404 -11.54 -1.88 -0.34
N GLY A 405 -11.93 -0.76 -0.96
CA GLY A 405 -13.22 -0.62 -1.63
C GLY A 405 -13.43 -1.65 -2.74
N LEU A 406 -12.38 -1.89 -3.55
CA LEU A 406 -12.42 -2.91 -4.59
C LEU A 406 -12.52 -4.34 -4.01
N LYS A 407 -11.83 -4.65 -2.90
CA LYS A 407 -11.98 -5.95 -2.23
C LYS A 407 -13.40 -6.17 -1.72
N VAL A 408 -14.01 -5.17 -1.07
CA VAL A 408 -15.39 -5.26 -0.54
C VAL A 408 -16.39 -5.52 -1.67
N LEU A 409 -16.23 -4.88 -2.82
CA LEU A 409 -17.06 -5.14 -4.01
C LEU A 409 -16.87 -6.55 -4.62
N LEU A 410 -15.67 -7.13 -4.53
CA LEU A 410 -15.31 -8.41 -5.17
C LEU A 410 -15.52 -9.64 -4.29
N GLU A 411 -15.51 -9.49 -2.97
CA GLU A 411 -15.88 -10.57 -2.03
C GLU A 411 -17.36 -10.47 -1.60
N GLY A 412 -17.92 -9.25 -1.66
CA GLY A 412 -19.27 -8.91 -1.24
C GLY A 412 -19.42 -8.92 0.28
N ASP A 413 -20.34 -8.12 0.80
CA ASP A 413 -20.91 -8.44 2.12
C ASP A 413 -21.56 -9.82 2.07
N ASN A 414 -21.65 -10.50 3.22
CA ASN A 414 -22.10 -11.89 3.28
C ASN A 414 -23.56 -12.14 2.86
N ASN A 415 -24.28 -11.09 2.47
CA ASN A 415 -25.59 -11.12 1.83
C ASN A 415 -25.55 -11.85 0.48
N LYS A 416 -26.22 -13.01 0.42
CA LYS A 416 -26.20 -13.93 -0.74
C LYS A 416 -26.52 -13.26 -2.09
N LYS A 417 -27.40 -12.25 -2.12
CA LYS A 417 -27.78 -11.49 -3.32
C LYS A 417 -26.61 -10.76 -4.02
N ILE A 418 -25.57 -10.36 -3.29
CA ILE A 418 -24.40 -9.69 -3.90
C ILE A 418 -23.54 -10.71 -4.66
N LYS A 419 -23.54 -11.99 -4.24
CA LYS A 419 -22.78 -13.07 -4.89
C LYS A 419 -23.40 -13.55 -6.21
N GLU A 420 -24.54 -12.98 -6.60
CA GLU A 420 -25.22 -13.16 -7.89
C GLU A 420 -24.87 -12.02 -8.87
N LYS A 421 -24.54 -10.80 -8.39
CA LYS A 421 -23.94 -9.74 -9.21
C LYS A 421 -22.49 -10.15 -9.56
N GLY A 422 -22.16 -10.16 -10.85
CA GLY A 422 -21.01 -10.90 -11.34
C GLY A 422 -19.63 -10.29 -11.01
N ASN A 423 -18.80 -11.02 -10.26
CA ASN A 423 -17.38 -10.72 -9.98
C ASN A 423 -16.44 -10.64 -11.22
N GLY A 424 -17.00 -10.68 -12.43
CA GLY A 424 -16.26 -10.76 -13.70
C GLY A 424 -15.69 -9.43 -14.20
N PHE A 425 -16.02 -8.27 -13.58
CA PHE A 425 -15.66 -6.95 -14.13
C PHE A 425 -14.16 -6.70 -14.31
N LEU A 426 -13.28 -7.38 -13.57
CA LEU A 426 -11.82 -7.31 -13.71
C LEU A 426 -11.19 -8.37 -14.64
N SER A 427 -11.99 -9.22 -15.28
CA SER A 427 -11.50 -10.32 -16.12
C SER A 427 -10.71 -9.85 -17.36
N SER A 428 -11.09 -8.69 -17.93
CA SER A 428 -10.57 -8.18 -19.21
C SER A 428 -9.65 -6.96 -19.05
N ILE A 429 -9.09 -6.77 -17.86
CA ILE A 429 -8.08 -5.74 -17.59
C ILE A 429 -6.80 -6.10 -18.34
N GLU A 430 -6.40 -5.24 -19.27
CA GLU A 430 -5.20 -5.36 -20.11
C GLU A 430 -4.03 -4.53 -19.53
N ILE A 431 -4.31 -3.45 -18.78
CA ILE A 431 -3.33 -2.65 -18.04
C ILE A 431 -3.76 -2.52 -16.56
N ALA A 432 -2.87 -2.85 -15.62
CA ALA A 432 -3.09 -2.67 -14.19
C ALA A 432 -1.98 -1.84 -13.53
N ILE A 433 -2.37 -0.77 -12.83
CA ILE A 433 -1.47 0.23 -12.26
C ILE A 433 -1.60 0.26 -10.73
N LEU A 434 -0.45 0.38 -10.07
CA LEU A 434 -0.28 0.64 -8.65
C LEU A 434 0.38 2.03 -8.50
N ASP A 435 -0.43 3.08 -8.34
CA ASP A 435 0.08 4.41 -8.02
C ASP A 435 0.41 4.51 -6.52
N GLU A 436 1.41 5.33 -6.18
CA GLU A 436 1.89 5.59 -4.83
C GLU A 436 2.03 4.31 -3.98
N ALA A 437 2.61 3.23 -4.53
CA ALA A 437 2.52 1.89 -3.95
C ALA A 437 3.10 1.76 -2.52
N HIS A 438 4.05 2.62 -2.14
CA HIS A 438 4.50 2.81 -0.75
C HIS A 438 3.37 3.15 0.24
N GLY A 439 2.33 3.89 -0.17
CA GLY A 439 1.12 4.13 0.60
C GLY A 439 0.20 2.92 0.68
N LEU A 440 0.07 2.16 -0.42
CA LEU A 440 -0.70 0.90 -0.46
C LEU A 440 -0.12 -0.16 0.49
N LEU A 441 1.21 -0.19 0.64
CA LEU A 441 1.91 -1.05 1.61
C LEU A 441 1.59 -0.69 3.07
N MET A 442 1.38 0.59 3.37
CA MET A 442 1.00 1.07 4.72
C MET A 442 -0.48 0.79 5.07
N GLN A 443 -1.30 0.38 4.10
CA GLN A 443 -2.71 0.01 4.25
C GLN A 443 -2.87 -1.49 4.53
N ASN A 444 -3.13 -2.32 3.52
CA ASN A 444 -3.06 -3.77 3.63
C ASN A 444 -2.73 -4.39 2.28
N TRP A 445 -1.48 -4.83 2.14
CA TRP A 445 -1.00 -5.47 0.90
C TRP A 445 -1.69 -6.80 0.57
N GLU A 446 -2.33 -7.45 1.54
CA GLU A 446 -3.15 -8.65 1.30
C GLU A 446 -4.28 -8.36 0.31
N HIS A 447 -4.88 -7.17 0.37
CA HIS A 447 -5.99 -6.79 -0.51
C HIS A 447 -5.52 -6.67 -1.96
N VAL A 448 -4.40 -5.97 -2.18
CA VAL A 448 -3.70 -5.91 -3.48
C VAL A 448 -3.33 -7.32 -3.96
N SER A 449 -2.69 -8.12 -3.10
CA SER A 449 -2.29 -9.49 -3.42
C SER A 449 -3.46 -10.43 -3.75
N THR A 450 -4.66 -10.12 -3.24
CA THR A 450 -5.91 -10.85 -3.50
C THR A 450 -6.55 -10.43 -4.81
N ILE A 451 -6.65 -9.12 -5.09
CA ILE A 451 -7.15 -8.56 -6.36
C ILE A 451 -6.38 -9.14 -7.55
N PHE A 452 -5.05 -8.99 -7.55
CA PHE A 452 -4.18 -9.49 -8.61
C PHE A 452 -4.08 -11.03 -8.65
N GLY A 453 -4.29 -11.71 -7.52
CA GLY A 453 -4.17 -13.17 -7.43
C GLY A 453 -5.42 -13.94 -7.87
N LYS A 454 -6.62 -13.40 -7.61
CA LYS A 454 -7.90 -14.10 -7.83
C LYS A 454 -8.77 -13.53 -8.97
N TYR A 455 -8.62 -12.25 -9.32
CA TYR A 455 -9.62 -11.54 -10.15
C TYR A 455 -9.04 -10.92 -11.44
N VAL A 456 -7.89 -10.24 -11.37
CA VAL A 456 -7.27 -9.62 -12.56
C VAL A 456 -6.84 -10.69 -13.56
N GLY A 457 -7.28 -10.57 -14.81
CA GLY A 457 -6.92 -11.49 -15.90
C GLY A 457 -7.50 -12.91 -15.75
N LYS A 458 -8.46 -13.12 -14.84
CA LYS A 458 -9.12 -14.43 -14.66
C LYS A 458 -10.47 -14.45 -15.38
N PRO A 459 -10.82 -15.55 -16.08
CA PRO A 459 -12.12 -15.65 -16.74
C PRO A 459 -13.24 -15.57 -15.69
N PRO A 460 -14.39 -14.95 -16.04
CA PRO A 460 -15.51 -14.83 -15.12
C PRO A 460 -16.01 -16.21 -14.68
N SER A 461 -16.32 -16.35 -13.39
CA SER A 461 -16.94 -17.58 -12.89
C SER A 461 -18.32 -17.79 -13.52
N SER A 462 -18.64 -19.02 -13.90
CA SER A 462 -19.85 -19.43 -14.65
C SER A 462 -21.21 -19.21 -13.96
N ARG A 463 -21.26 -18.40 -12.88
CA ARG A 463 -22.46 -17.95 -12.19
C ARG A 463 -22.89 -16.53 -12.56
N SER A 464 -22.10 -15.79 -13.33
CA SER A 464 -22.43 -14.41 -13.72
C SER A 464 -23.41 -14.38 -14.90
N GLU A 465 -24.69 -14.63 -14.63
CA GLU A 465 -25.75 -14.58 -15.65
C GLU A 465 -25.84 -13.24 -16.37
N GLU A 466 -25.59 -12.13 -15.66
CA GLU A 466 -25.61 -10.77 -16.20
C GLU A 466 -24.58 -10.61 -17.33
N LEU A 467 -23.32 -10.97 -17.09
CA LEU A 467 -22.28 -10.99 -18.12
C LEU A 467 -22.64 -11.92 -19.29
N ALA A 468 -23.17 -13.12 -18.99
CA ALA A 468 -23.54 -14.10 -20.02
C ALA A 468 -24.70 -13.63 -20.93
N LYS A 469 -25.51 -12.66 -20.49
CA LYS A 469 -26.60 -12.05 -21.28
C LYS A 469 -26.13 -10.86 -22.14
N THR A 470 -24.92 -10.33 -21.90
CA THR A 470 -24.39 -9.14 -22.60
C THR A 470 -23.20 -9.43 -23.53
N ILE A 471 -22.49 -10.54 -23.35
CA ILE A 471 -21.26 -10.86 -24.11
C ILE A 471 -21.57 -11.63 -25.40
N ASP A 472 -21.12 -11.10 -26.55
CA ASP A 472 -20.96 -11.86 -27.80
C ASP A 472 -19.68 -12.72 -27.71
N PHE A 473 -19.82 -13.97 -27.24
CA PHE A 473 -18.69 -14.89 -27.08
C PHE A 473 -17.92 -15.17 -28.38
N SER A 474 -18.50 -14.94 -29.56
CA SER A 474 -17.78 -15.08 -30.84
C SER A 474 -16.67 -14.05 -31.03
N ARG A 475 -16.74 -12.92 -30.31
CA ARG A 475 -15.78 -11.80 -30.39
C ARG A 475 -14.76 -11.75 -29.27
N VAL A 476 -14.86 -12.66 -28.28
CA VAL A 476 -13.90 -12.70 -27.17
C VAL A 476 -12.60 -13.33 -27.68
N ARG A 477 -11.47 -12.65 -27.47
CA ARG A 477 -10.13 -13.12 -27.85
C ARG A 477 -9.81 -14.49 -27.23
N MET A 478 -9.21 -15.40 -28.00
CA MET A 478 -8.95 -16.79 -27.59
C MET A 478 -8.09 -16.89 -26.32
N TRP A 479 -7.06 -16.05 -26.18
CA TRP A 479 -6.22 -16.01 -24.98
C TRP A 479 -7.00 -15.63 -23.71
N ALA A 480 -8.13 -14.90 -23.82
CA ALA A 480 -8.99 -14.63 -22.68
C ALA A 480 -9.84 -15.86 -22.33
N ILE A 481 -10.34 -16.58 -23.34
CA ILE A 481 -11.10 -17.84 -23.20
C ILE A 481 -10.23 -18.93 -22.56
N ASN A 482 -8.98 -19.05 -22.98
CA ASN A 482 -8.00 -20.01 -22.44
C ASN A 482 -7.56 -19.68 -20.99
N GLY A 483 -7.92 -18.50 -20.44
CA GLY A 483 -7.46 -18.02 -19.14
C GLY A 483 -6.00 -17.53 -19.13
N GLU A 484 -5.49 -17.15 -20.30
CA GLU A 484 -4.08 -16.79 -20.56
C GLU A 484 -3.81 -15.29 -20.56
N ALA A 485 -4.83 -14.46 -20.25
CA ALA A 485 -4.69 -13.01 -20.11
C ALA A 485 -3.54 -12.60 -19.15
N ASN A 486 -3.23 -13.40 -18.12
CA ASN A 486 -2.06 -13.20 -17.24
C ASN A 486 -0.69 -13.11 -17.94
N PHE A 487 -0.56 -13.64 -19.16
CA PHE A 487 0.65 -13.54 -19.99
C PHE A 487 0.71 -12.23 -20.80
N LEU A 488 -0.39 -11.49 -20.89
CA LEU A 488 -0.50 -10.23 -21.65
C LEU A 488 -0.82 -9.01 -20.77
N THR A 489 -1.38 -9.21 -19.56
CA THR A 489 -1.71 -8.12 -18.62
C THR A 489 -0.45 -7.34 -18.24
N GLN A 490 -0.36 -6.08 -18.67
CA GLN A 490 0.72 -5.19 -18.30
C GLN A 490 0.53 -4.72 -16.85
N ILE A 491 1.52 -4.95 -15.99
CA ILE A 491 1.50 -4.46 -14.60
C ILE A 491 2.54 -3.36 -14.44
N MET A 492 2.10 -2.19 -13.97
CA MET A 492 2.94 -1.04 -13.69
C MET A 492 2.83 -0.63 -12.20
N SER A 493 3.97 -0.36 -11.56
CA SER A 493 4.04 0.07 -10.16
C SER A 493 4.93 1.30 -10.04
N PHE A 494 4.39 2.36 -9.44
CA PHE A 494 5.06 3.63 -9.20
C PHE A 494 5.18 3.83 -7.69
N SER A 495 6.38 4.11 -7.19
CA SER A 495 6.60 4.20 -5.73
C SER A 495 7.80 5.07 -5.36
N LYS A 496 7.76 5.65 -4.15
CA LYS A 496 8.95 6.25 -3.52
C LYS A 496 10.09 5.21 -3.38
N TYR A 497 9.77 3.93 -3.22
CA TYR A 497 10.73 2.83 -3.14
C TYR A 497 10.09 1.47 -3.44
N THR A 498 10.88 0.47 -3.85
CA THR A 498 10.43 -0.92 -3.98
C THR A 498 10.62 -1.72 -2.68
N THR A 499 9.94 -2.86 -2.61
CA THR A 499 9.97 -3.84 -1.51
C THR A 499 9.81 -5.28 -2.07
N PRO A 500 10.08 -6.34 -1.28
CA PRO A 500 9.83 -7.72 -1.70
C PRO A 500 8.39 -7.97 -2.19
N GLU A 501 7.41 -7.30 -1.56
CA GLU A 501 5.99 -7.43 -1.86
C GLU A 501 5.63 -6.89 -3.26
N ILE A 502 6.15 -5.71 -3.62
CA ILE A 502 6.00 -5.11 -4.95
C ILE A 502 6.74 -5.96 -6.00
N ASN A 503 7.99 -6.34 -5.73
CA ASN A 503 8.80 -7.16 -6.64
C ASN A 503 8.13 -8.53 -6.91
N ASN A 504 7.56 -9.18 -5.88
CA ASN A 504 6.84 -10.44 -6.04
C ASN A 504 5.57 -10.29 -6.89
N LEU A 505 4.91 -9.13 -6.85
CA LEU A 505 3.75 -8.85 -7.70
C LEU A 505 4.17 -8.63 -9.16
N VAL A 506 5.15 -7.78 -9.41
CA VAL A 506 5.54 -7.37 -10.77
C VAL A 506 6.38 -8.42 -11.52
N PHE A 507 7.22 -9.19 -10.81
CA PHE A 507 8.17 -10.13 -11.44
C PHE A 507 7.81 -11.62 -11.29
N ASN A 508 7.10 -12.02 -10.22
CA ASN A 508 6.79 -13.44 -9.97
C ASN A 508 5.31 -13.79 -10.22
N LYS A 509 4.37 -12.91 -9.87
CA LYS A 509 2.92 -13.13 -10.08
C LYS A 509 2.45 -12.76 -11.47
N SER A 510 3.06 -11.75 -12.10
CA SER A 510 2.88 -11.48 -13.52
C SER A 510 3.67 -12.48 -14.35
N GLN A 511 3.17 -12.83 -15.53
CA GLN A 511 3.84 -13.71 -16.48
C GLN A 511 3.96 -13.05 -17.87
N ASN A 512 4.07 -11.72 -17.88
CA ASN A 512 4.05 -10.89 -19.08
C ASN A 512 5.17 -11.27 -20.08
N ILE A 513 4.79 -11.73 -21.27
CA ILE A 513 5.70 -12.18 -22.34
C ILE A 513 6.56 -11.03 -22.87
N ALA A 514 6.08 -9.78 -22.82
CA ALA A 514 6.86 -8.62 -23.22
C ALA A 514 8.08 -8.38 -22.31
N GLY A 515 8.10 -8.97 -21.10
CA GLY A 515 9.17 -8.82 -20.13
C GLY A 515 8.95 -7.65 -19.16
N TYR A 516 10.02 -7.12 -18.57
CA TYR A 516 9.95 -6.08 -17.55
C TYR A 516 11.02 -5.00 -17.66
N VAL A 517 10.69 -3.80 -17.17
CA VAL A 517 11.60 -2.68 -16.93
C VAL A 517 11.55 -2.29 -15.45
N SER A 518 12.71 -2.28 -14.81
CA SER A 518 12.89 -1.85 -13.43
C SER A 518 13.80 -0.64 -13.39
N VAL A 519 13.28 0.50 -12.93
CA VAL A 519 14.02 1.74 -12.70
C VAL A 519 14.23 1.90 -11.21
N ARG A 520 15.50 1.89 -10.79
CA ARG A 520 15.88 1.99 -9.37
C ARG A 520 16.99 3.02 -9.12
N PRO A 521 16.93 3.79 -8.02
CA PRO A 521 18.02 4.66 -7.63
C PRO A 521 19.27 3.84 -7.26
N LEU A 522 20.44 4.33 -7.64
CA LEU A 522 21.73 3.83 -7.17
C LEU A 522 22.10 4.58 -5.89
N ILE A 523 21.82 3.96 -4.75
CA ILE A 523 22.00 4.58 -3.44
C ILE A 523 23.46 4.43 -3.02
N THR A 524 24.28 5.39 -3.42
CA THR A 524 25.70 5.47 -3.03
C THR A 524 25.86 5.81 -1.55
N ASP A 525 27.05 5.57 -1.01
CA ASP A 525 27.42 5.93 0.38
C ASP A 525 27.33 7.45 0.66
N VAL A 526 27.13 8.28 -0.38
CA VAL A 526 26.91 9.74 -0.31
C VAL A 526 25.43 10.10 -0.13
N ASN A 527 24.50 9.27 -0.64
CA ASN A 527 23.06 9.54 -0.70
C ASN A 527 22.21 8.62 0.20
N SER A 528 22.86 7.70 0.93
CA SER A 528 22.22 6.83 1.93
C SER A 528 21.73 7.61 3.16
N ALA A 529 20.71 7.08 3.84
CA ALA A 529 20.06 7.77 4.96
C ALA A 529 21.05 8.14 6.08
N VAL A 530 21.94 7.21 6.47
CA VAL A 530 22.98 7.44 7.50
C VAL A 530 23.87 8.62 7.12
N SER A 531 24.36 8.67 5.88
CA SER A 531 25.25 9.73 5.40
C SER A 531 24.56 11.08 5.23
N LEU A 532 23.32 11.10 4.76
CA LEU A 532 22.51 12.33 4.67
C LEU A 532 22.21 12.90 6.06
N GLN A 533 21.82 12.05 7.01
CA GLN A 533 21.58 12.44 8.40
C GLN A 533 22.87 12.95 9.05
N ARG A 534 23.99 12.21 8.95
CA ARG A 534 25.28 12.64 9.49
C ARG A 534 25.72 13.99 8.93
N ARG A 535 25.57 14.21 7.61
CA ARG A 535 25.84 15.49 6.94
C ARG A 535 24.96 16.62 7.47
N ARG A 536 23.67 16.36 7.71
CA ARG A 536 22.72 17.32 8.31
C ARG A 536 23.10 17.68 9.75
N LEU A 537 23.46 16.71 10.57
CA LEU A 537 23.84 16.93 11.98
C LEU A 537 25.20 17.60 12.15
N LEU A 538 26.18 17.29 11.28
CA LEU A 538 27.46 18.02 11.20
C LEU A 538 27.24 19.49 10.77
N ARG A 539 26.43 19.74 9.74
CA ARG A 539 26.06 21.11 9.31
C ARG A 539 25.29 21.88 10.38
N GLY A 540 24.52 21.19 11.22
CA GLY A 540 23.80 21.78 12.35
C GLY A 540 24.63 21.94 13.64
N GLY A 541 25.93 21.60 13.63
CA GLY A 541 26.81 21.71 14.80
C GLY A 541 26.53 20.70 15.93
N VAL A 542 25.60 19.76 15.75
CA VAL A 542 25.19 18.76 16.76
C VAL A 542 26.21 17.64 16.89
N LEU A 543 26.85 17.26 15.78
CA LEU A 543 27.98 16.32 15.77
C LEU A 543 29.29 17.10 15.57
N SER A 544 30.35 16.63 16.21
CA SER A 544 31.70 17.18 16.09
C SER A 544 32.70 16.05 15.76
N LYS A 545 34.01 16.28 15.95
CA LYS A 545 34.98 15.17 15.94
C LYS A 545 34.81 14.26 17.16
N ASP A 546 34.40 14.85 18.28
CA ASP A 546 34.41 14.24 19.62
C ASP A 546 33.00 13.82 20.09
N VAL A 547 31.96 14.30 19.41
CA VAL A 547 30.55 13.94 19.64
C VAL A 547 30.01 13.17 18.43
N GLN A 548 29.79 11.86 18.62
CA GLN A 548 29.42 10.91 17.56
C GLN A 548 28.22 10.04 17.99
N LEU A 549 27.20 9.90 17.13
CA LEU A 549 26.04 9.03 17.39
C LEU A 549 26.29 7.62 16.81
N LYS A 550 26.83 6.74 17.66
CA LYS A 550 27.24 5.37 17.28
C LYS A 550 26.03 4.50 16.94
N GLN A 551 26.01 3.99 15.71
CA GLN A 551 24.93 3.17 15.16
C GLN A 551 25.44 1.74 14.95
N VAL A 552 25.01 0.80 15.79
CA VAL A 552 25.47 -0.59 15.75
C VAL A 552 24.47 -1.48 15.00
N PHE A 553 24.88 -1.95 13.83
CA PHE A 553 24.13 -2.88 13.00
C PHE A 553 24.52 -4.32 13.39
N MET A 554 23.54 -5.12 13.84
CA MET A 554 23.69 -6.50 14.29
C MET A 554 22.97 -7.44 13.31
N ARG A 555 23.75 -8.26 12.61
CA ARG A 555 23.25 -9.31 11.72
C ARG A 555 22.85 -10.53 12.57
N PHE A 556 21.66 -11.06 12.36
CA PHE A 556 21.34 -12.43 12.78
C PHE A 556 21.34 -13.36 11.57
N ASP A 557 21.68 -14.63 11.79
CA ASP A 557 21.64 -15.65 10.75
C ASP A 557 20.25 -16.29 10.65
N CYS A 558 19.84 -16.55 9.40
CA CYS A 558 18.56 -17.16 9.06
C CYS A 558 18.68 -17.80 7.67
N ASP A 559 18.29 -19.06 7.53
CA ASP A 559 18.47 -19.84 6.30
C ASP A 559 17.32 -19.66 5.31
N THR A 560 16.10 -19.41 5.81
CA THR A 560 14.89 -19.26 4.98
C THR A 560 14.09 -18.00 5.36
N PRO A 561 13.44 -17.31 4.40
CA PRO A 561 12.62 -16.13 4.71
C PRO A 561 11.45 -16.42 5.66
N LEU A 562 10.97 -17.66 5.71
CA LEU A 562 9.86 -18.07 6.58
C LEU A 562 10.25 -18.14 8.07
N GLN A 563 11.53 -18.36 8.37
CA GLN A 563 12.06 -18.43 9.74
C GLN A 563 12.53 -17.07 10.28
N ASP A 564 12.64 -16.06 9.41
CA ASP A 564 13.11 -14.71 9.72
C ASP A 564 12.42 -14.07 10.94
N PRO A 565 11.07 -14.06 11.09
CA PRO A 565 10.42 -13.41 12.24
C PRO A 565 10.56 -14.21 13.55
N ASP A 566 10.84 -15.52 13.48
CA ASP A 566 11.10 -16.36 14.66
C ASP A 566 12.55 -16.18 15.14
N GLN A 567 13.52 -16.19 14.21
CA GLN A 567 14.93 -15.94 14.51
C GLN A 567 15.18 -14.49 14.97
N ARG A 568 14.52 -13.50 14.36
CA ARG A 568 14.56 -12.08 14.80
C ARG A 568 14.12 -11.94 16.25
N LEU A 569 13.05 -12.65 16.64
CA LEU A 569 12.56 -12.66 18.03
C LEU A 569 13.56 -13.36 18.97
N ALA A 570 14.10 -14.53 18.58
CA ALA A 570 15.10 -15.25 19.38
C ALA A 570 16.36 -14.40 19.62
N HIS A 571 16.88 -13.73 18.58
CA HIS A 571 17.99 -12.79 18.69
C HIS A 571 17.66 -11.60 19.60
N PHE A 572 16.44 -11.07 19.55
CA PHE A 572 15.99 -10.03 20.48
C PHE A 572 16.00 -10.51 21.94
N LYS A 573 15.39 -11.68 22.21
CA LYS A 573 15.32 -12.27 23.57
C LYS A 573 16.71 -12.52 24.14
N ASN A 574 17.61 -13.10 23.34
CA ASN A 574 18.87 -13.67 23.83
C ASN A 574 20.05 -12.68 23.77
N VAL A 575 20.08 -11.77 22.80
CA VAL A 575 21.25 -10.90 22.54
C VAL A 575 20.93 -9.44 22.83
N VAL A 576 19.82 -8.90 22.31
CA VAL A 576 19.57 -7.45 22.35
C VAL A 576 19.02 -7.00 23.69
N LEU A 577 17.92 -7.60 24.19
CA LEU A 577 17.30 -7.19 25.45
C LEU A 577 18.25 -7.31 26.66
N PRO A 578 19.06 -8.38 26.82
CA PRO A 578 20.03 -8.47 27.92
C PRO A 578 21.11 -7.40 27.83
N GLN A 579 21.62 -7.09 26.63
CA GLN A 579 22.63 -6.04 26.45
C GLN A 579 22.08 -4.64 26.70
N VAL A 580 20.83 -4.36 26.34
CA VAL A 580 20.19 -3.07 26.65
C VAL A 580 20.00 -2.92 28.17
N ARG A 581 19.66 -4.00 28.88
CA ARG A 581 19.52 -4.00 30.36
C ARG A 581 20.84 -3.97 31.15
N SER A 582 21.99 -4.19 30.51
CA SER A 582 23.29 -4.33 31.21
C SER A 582 24.44 -3.48 30.66
N LYS A 583 24.31 -2.95 29.44
CA LYS A 583 25.35 -2.18 28.73
C LYS A 583 24.86 -0.84 28.18
N ALA A 584 23.60 -0.46 28.38
CA ALA A 584 23.13 0.88 28.04
C ALA A 584 23.53 1.86 29.17
N SER A 585 24.23 2.94 28.82
CA SER A 585 24.58 4.00 29.78
C SER A 585 23.33 4.68 30.35
N TYR A 586 22.24 4.74 29.58
CA TYR A 586 20.93 5.18 30.02
C TYR A 586 19.99 3.98 30.19
N ASN A 587 19.63 3.70 31.45
CA ASN A 587 18.66 2.64 31.81
C ASN A 587 17.20 3.00 31.47
N ASN A 588 16.94 4.20 30.95
CA ASN A 588 15.61 4.72 30.64
C ASN A 588 15.57 5.44 29.28
N GLY A 589 14.37 5.75 28.78
CA GLY A 589 14.20 6.46 27.51
C GLY A 589 14.52 5.62 26.27
N THR A 590 14.29 4.30 26.31
CA THR A 590 14.58 3.41 25.18
C THR A 590 13.36 3.23 24.27
N LEU A 591 13.47 3.64 23.01
CA LEU A 591 12.44 3.41 21.98
C LEU A 591 12.77 2.14 21.19
N ILE A 592 11.80 1.22 21.10
CA ILE A 592 11.86 0.07 20.20
C ILE A 592 10.94 0.33 19.02
N TYR A 593 11.56 0.51 17.84
CA TYR A 593 10.88 0.70 16.57
C TYR A 593 10.61 -0.66 15.92
N VAL A 594 9.38 -0.89 15.46
CA VAL A 594 8.99 -2.15 14.79
C VAL A 594 8.33 -1.87 13.45
N SER A 595 8.87 -2.47 12.38
CA SER A 595 8.40 -2.28 11.01
C SER A 595 7.17 -3.14 10.64
N SER A 596 6.99 -4.29 11.29
CA SER A 596 5.89 -5.23 11.04
C SER A 596 4.94 -5.29 12.24
N TYR A 597 3.64 -5.15 11.99
CA TYR A 597 2.62 -5.25 13.05
C TYR A 597 2.54 -6.67 13.65
N VAL A 598 2.82 -7.71 12.85
CA VAL A 598 2.85 -9.11 13.33
C VAL A 598 4.02 -9.32 14.30
N ASP A 599 5.19 -8.78 13.97
CA ASP A 599 6.36 -8.79 14.87
C ASP A 599 6.11 -7.95 16.13
N TYR A 600 5.39 -6.83 16.01
CA TYR A 600 5.01 -6.00 17.14
C TYR A 600 4.10 -6.75 18.11
N LEU A 601 3.10 -7.50 17.64
CA LEU A 601 2.24 -8.33 18.51
C LEU A 601 3.06 -9.41 19.23
N ARG A 602 3.96 -10.10 18.52
CA ARG A 602 4.88 -11.10 19.10
C ARG A 602 5.76 -10.48 20.21
N LEU A 603 6.35 -9.31 19.95
CA LEU A 603 7.18 -8.57 20.89
C LEU A 603 6.39 -8.04 22.10
N LYS A 604 5.18 -7.52 21.88
CA LYS A 604 4.27 -7.02 22.92
C LYS A 604 3.88 -8.14 23.89
N ASN A 605 3.44 -9.28 23.35
CA ASN A 605 3.10 -10.46 24.15
C ASN A 605 4.32 -10.99 24.93
N TYR A 606 5.50 -11.02 24.31
CA TYR A 606 6.75 -11.38 24.98
C TYR A 606 7.04 -10.48 26.19
N LEU A 607 7.01 -9.16 26.00
CA LEU A 607 7.33 -8.21 27.06
C LEU A 607 6.29 -8.18 28.18
N GLN A 608 5.02 -8.51 27.90
CA GLN A 608 3.95 -8.61 28.91
C GLN A 608 4.03 -9.88 29.76
N ASN A 609 4.38 -11.02 29.16
CA ASN A 609 4.24 -12.33 29.81
C ASN A 609 5.58 -12.90 30.32
N ASP A 610 6.64 -12.79 29.52
CA ASP A 610 7.93 -13.44 29.80
C ASP A 610 8.92 -12.49 30.52
N THR A 611 8.58 -11.20 30.71
CA THR A 611 9.51 -10.20 31.26
C THR A 611 8.88 -9.27 32.29
N ASN A 612 9.60 -9.00 33.39
CA ASN A 612 9.23 -7.98 34.37
C ASN A 612 9.80 -6.61 33.98
N VAL A 613 9.43 -6.10 32.79
CA VAL A 613 9.97 -4.85 32.23
C VAL A 613 8.84 -3.85 32.00
N GLY A 614 8.93 -2.69 32.67
CA GLY A 614 7.98 -1.58 32.45
C GLY A 614 8.10 -1.00 31.03
N PHE A 615 7.04 -1.13 30.24
CA PHE A 615 7.01 -0.62 28.87
C PHE A 615 5.66 0.02 28.52
N LEU A 616 5.67 0.92 27.54
CA LEU A 616 4.48 1.58 27.01
C LEU A 616 4.22 1.18 25.56
N ALA A 617 3.02 0.66 25.29
CA ALA A 617 2.54 0.34 23.94
C ALA A 617 2.01 1.60 23.24
N VAL A 618 2.49 1.88 22.01
CA VAL A 618 2.07 3.03 21.18
C VAL A 618 1.97 2.54 19.72
N ASP A 619 0.80 1.98 19.39
CA ASP A 619 0.46 1.35 18.09
C ASP A 619 -0.66 2.07 17.31
N GLU A 620 -0.81 1.72 16.05
CA GLU A 620 -1.75 2.34 15.09
C GLU A 620 -3.23 2.14 15.46
N TYR A 621 -3.55 1.09 16.21
CA TYR A 621 -4.91 0.77 16.67
C TYR A 621 -5.24 1.40 18.05
N SER A 622 -4.26 1.99 18.74
CA SER A 622 -4.48 2.67 20.02
C SER A 622 -5.28 3.96 19.85
N THR A 623 -6.26 4.17 20.75
CA THR A 623 -7.06 5.40 20.77
C THR A 623 -6.21 6.66 20.99
N GLN A 624 -6.64 7.79 20.43
CA GLN A 624 -5.90 9.07 20.52
C GLN A 624 -5.61 9.52 21.96
N SER A 625 -6.49 9.19 22.90
CA SER A 625 -6.30 9.42 24.34
C SER A 625 -5.21 8.51 24.92
N SER A 626 -5.19 7.21 24.59
CA SER A 626 -4.12 6.28 24.99
C SER A 626 -2.77 6.70 24.39
N LEU A 627 -2.73 7.01 23.08
CA LEU A 627 -1.55 7.50 22.38
C LEU A 627 -0.96 8.77 23.02
N THR A 628 -1.81 9.66 23.52
CA THR A 628 -1.37 10.92 24.15
C THR A 628 -0.93 10.70 25.60
N ARG A 629 -1.68 9.91 26.37
CA ARG A 629 -1.31 9.49 27.74
C ARG A 629 0.03 8.77 27.76
N ASN A 630 0.23 7.78 26.90
CA ASN A 630 1.41 6.91 26.94
C ASN A 630 2.68 7.70 26.55
N ARG A 631 2.62 8.57 25.54
CA ARG A 631 3.72 9.50 25.22
C ARG A 631 4.06 10.46 26.37
N ALA A 632 3.05 10.99 27.07
CA ALA A 632 3.25 11.86 28.22
C ALA A 632 3.81 11.11 29.46
N LEU A 633 3.45 9.83 29.65
CA LEU A 633 4.03 8.98 30.69
C LEU A 633 5.50 8.65 30.42
N PHE A 634 5.89 8.46 29.15
CA PHE A 634 7.28 8.22 28.76
C PHE A 634 8.18 9.45 29.04
N GLU A 635 7.74 10.67 28.71
CA GLU A 635 8.51 11.89 29.05
C GLU A 635 8.54 12.17 30.58
N ARG A 636 7.45 11.87 31.33
CA ARG A 636 7.31 12.27 32.75
C ARG A 636 7.66 11.20 33.80
N LYS A 637 7.67 9.92 33.44
CA LYS A 637 7.96 8.80 34.37
C LYS A 637 8.91 7.76 33.73
N PRO A 638 10.09 8.17 33.25
CA PRO A 638 11.02 7.30 32.52
C PRO A 638 11.58 6.17 33.38
N SER A 639 11.64 6.32 34.71
CA SER A 639 12.04 5.26 35.66
C SER A 639 11.02 4.13 35.79
N SER A 640 9.72 4.43 35.69
CA SER A 640 8.63 3.45 35.76
C SER A 640 8.35 2.78 34.41
N ASN A 641 8.71 3.43 33.30
CA ASN A 641 8.46 2.95 31.95
C ASN A 641 9.72 3.19 31.07
N PRO A 642 10.83 2.46 31.33
CA PRO A 642 12.07 2.65 30.59
C PRO A 642 11.97 2.37 29.08
N PHE A 643 10.95 1.64 28.63
CA PHE A 643 10.73 1.28 27.22
C PHE A 643 9.44 1.87 26.63
N ILE A 644 9.48 2.23 25.35
CA ILE A 644 8.31 2.52 24.52
C ILE A 644 8.38 1.68 23.23
N LEU A 645 7.31 0.95 22.92
CA LEU A 645 7.15 0.25 21.64
C LEU A 645 6.45 1.19 20.65
N TYR A 646 6.97 1.31 19.44
CA TYR A 646 6.49 2.24 18.43
C TYR A 646 6.47 1.59 17.04
N THR A 647 5.33 1.65 16.35
CA THR A 647 5.14 1.00 15.04
C THR A 647 5.38 1.94 13.86
N GLU A 648 5.95 1.40 12.79
CA GLU A 648 6.18 2.11 11.52
C GLU A 648 4.90 2.71 10.93
N ARG A 649 3.80 1.93 10.96
CA ARG A 649 2.49 2.36 10.47
C ARG A 649 1.95 3.55 11.25
N LEU A 650 2.06 3.57 12.59
CA LEU A 650 1.66 4.73 13.38
C LEU A 650 2.54 5.96 13.07
N HIS A 651 3.84 5.74 12.83
CA HIS A 651 4.73 6.82 12.42
C HIS A 651 4.29 7.44 11.09
N PHE A 652 3.99 6.63 10.07
CA PHE A 652 3.46 7.08 8.79
C PHE A 652 2.18 7.93 8.95
N TYR A 653 1.15 7.41 9.61
CA TYR A 653 -0.16 8.09 9.72
C TYR A 653 -0.19 9.31 10.66
N LYS A 654 0.76 9.47 11.59
CA LYS A 654 0.69 10.53 12.62
C LYS A 654 1.95 11.38 12.81
N ARG A 655 3.13 10.94 12.32
CA ARG A 655 4.44 11.61 12.44
C ARG A 655 4.70 12.19 13.84
N TYR A 656 4.47 11.39 14.89
CA TYR A 656 4.66 11.85 16.26
C TYR A 656 6.14 12.03 16.59
N ASN A 657 6.51 13.25 16.99
CA ASN A 657 7.77 13.51 17.67
C ASN A 657 7.71 12.90 19.10
N ILE A 658 8.50 11.85 19.36
CA ILE A 658 8.56 11.20 20.68
C ILE A 658 9.68 11.87 21.50
N LYS A 659 9.31 12.49 22.62
CA LYS A 659 10.25 13.13 23.55
C LYS A 659 10.77 12.15 24.61
N GLY A 660 11.90 12.45 25.23
CA GLY A 660 12.49 11.59 26.28
C GLY A 660 13.26 10.38 25.75
N VAL A 661 13.43 10.26 24.42
CA VAL A 661 14.24 9.18 23.81
C VAL A 661 15.73 9.45 24.04
N LYS A 662 16.44 8.46 24.59
CA LYS A 662 17.89 8.44 24.80
C LYS A 662 18.56 7.30 24.03
N ASN A 663 17.88 6.14 23.92
CA ASN A 663 18.32 4.98 23.14
C ASN A 663 17.28 4.61 22.08
N VAL A 664 17.72 4.05 20.95
CA VAL A 664 16.84 3.55 19.87
C VAL A 664 17.25 2.13 19.47
N ILE A 665 16.27 1.24 19.39
CA ILE A 665 16.41 -0.13 18.90
C ILE A 665 15.47 -0.31 17.72
N PHE A 666 16.02 -0.43 16.51
CA PHE A 666 15.26 -0.89 15.35
C PHE A 666 15.16 -2.42 15.40
N TYR A 667 13.98 -2.93 15.77
CA TYR A 667 13.69 -4.36 15.76
C TYR A 667 13.68 -4.91 14.33
N GLY A 668 13.13 -4.13 13.40
CA GLY A 668 13.36 -4.25 11.97
C GLY A 668 13.65 -2.86 11.39
N LEU A 669 14.35 -2.81 10.26
CA LEU A 669 14.61 -1.54 9.59
C LEU A 669 13.34 -0.90 9.05
N PRO A 670 13.23 0.44 9.03
CA PRO A 670 12.17 1.15 8.33
C PRO A 670 12.12 0.78 6.85
N THR A 671 10.93 0.75 6.26
CA THR A 671 10.75 0.50 4.82
C THR A 671 11.05 1.76 4.00
N ASP A 672 10.79 2.93 4.59
CA ASP A 672 11.14 4.27 4.10
C ASP A 672 12.43 4.80 4.78
N PRO A 673 13.48 5.17 4.04
CA PRO A 673 14.71 5.73 4.63
C PRO A 673 14.53 7.07 5.35
N THR A 674 13.49 7.87 5.07
CA THR A 674 13.29 9.13 5.82
C THR A 674 12.94 8.86 7.29
N PHE A 675 12.20 7.79 7.56
CA PHE A 675 11.78 7.43 8.92
C PHE A 675 12.99 7.08 9.80
N TYR A 676 14.02 6.42 9.24
CA TYR A 676 15.27 6.14 9.97
C TYR A 676 15.91 7.41 10.53
N SER A 677 15.96 8.46 9.69
CA SER A 677 16.49 9.77 10.10
C SER A 677 15.60 10.44 11.13
N GLU A 678 14.27 10.36 10.98
CA GLU A 678 13.29 11.00 11.88
C GLU A 678 13.24 10.38 13.28
N ILE A 679 13.42 9.05 13.40
CA ILE A 679 13.50 8.37 14.70
C ILE A 679 14.78 8.76 15.44
N LEU A 680 15.93 8.86 14.75
CA LEU A 680 17.18 9.29 15.36
C LEU A 680 17.22 10.79 15.66
N ASP A 681 16.49 11.59 14.90
CA ASP A 681 16.16 12.98 15.20
C ASP A 681 15.48 13.14 16.58
N PHE A 682 14.84 12.10 17.14
CA PHE A 682 14.27 12.17 18.51
C PHE A 682 15.36 12.25 19.59
N ILE A 683 16.45 11.48 19.46
CA ILE A 683 17.61 11.56 20.37
C ILE A 683 18.22 12.96 20.26
N VAL A 684 18.43 13.44 19.03
CA VAL A 684 18.98 14.79 18.76
C VAL A 684 18.10 15.89 19.33
N LYS A 685 16.78 15.84 19.15
CA LYS A 685 15.85 16.83 19.72
C LYS A 685 15.81 16.79 21.24
N ASN A 686 16.06 15.63 21.85
CA ASN A 686 16.17 15.49 23.30
C ASN A 686 17.50 16.11 23.80
N LYS A 687 18.62 15.85 23.10
CA LYS A 687 19.94 16.47 23.34
C LYS A 687 19.88 18.00 23.23
N VAL A 688 19.34 18.54 22.14
CA VAL A 688 19.19 20.01 21.99
C VAL A 688 18.26 20.58 23.08
N LYS A 689 17.26 19.84 23.57
CA LYS A 689 16.43 20.26 24.70
C LYS A 689 17.21 20.30 26.02
N SER A 690 18.07 19.32 26.32
CA SER A 690 18.92 19.34 27.53
C SER A 690 19.95 20.47 27.47
N ASP A 691 20.57 20.67 26.31
CA ASP A 691 21.65 21.65 26.14
C ASP A 691 21.11 23.10 26.20
N LEU A 692 19.88 23.32 25.69
CA LEU A 692 19.18 24.59 25.88
C LEU A 692 18.74 24.82 27.33
N ALA A 693 18.33 23.77 28.05
CA ALA A 693 17.98 23.89 29.46
C ALA A 693 19.21 24.28 30.29
N GLN A 694 20.37 23.66 30.07
CA GLN A 694 21.63 24.01 30.74
C GLN A 694 21.97 25.50 30.59
N ILE A 695 21.80 26.09 29.40
CA ILE A 695 22.04 27.53 29.16
C ILE A 695 21.05 28.41 29.94
N GLN A 696 19.84 27.91 30.25
CA GLN A 696 18.85 28.62 31.07
C GLN A 696 19.10 28.43 32.57
N ASP A 697 19.54 27.23 32.98
CA ASP A 697 19.96 26.91 34.34
C ASP A 697 21.20 27.76 34.74
N GLU A 698 22.18 27.91 33.84
CA GLU A 698 23.36 28.80 34.00
C GLU A 698 22.99 30.30 34.07
N LEU A 699 21.81 30.68 33.56
CA LEU A 699 21.26 32.04 33.67
C LEU A 699 20.36 32.23 34.91
N GLY A 700 20.09 31.16 35.67
CA GLY A 700 19.63 31.22 37.06
C GLY A 700 18.11 31.25 37.31
N GLU A 701 17.27 30.68 36.43
CA GLU A 701 15.80 30.69 36.62
C GLU A 701 15.14 29.37 37.10
N ASP A 702 15.78 28.20 37.07
CA ASP A 702 15.19 26.93 37.58
C ASP A 702 16.25 25.95 38.16
N GLU A 703 16.04 25.45 39.39
CA GLU A 703 16.84 24.35 39.98
C GLU A 703 16.25 22.97 39.61
N SER A 704 16.37 22.57 38.34
CA SER A 704 15.92 21.25 37.87
C SER A 704 17.06 20.22 37.82
N GLU A 705 16.83 19.00 38.30
CA GLU A 705 17.72 17.84 38.05
C GLU A 705 17.65 17.41 36.56
N ASN A 706 18.26 18.21 35.69
CA ASN A 706 18.24 18.00 34.25
C ASN A 706 19.20 16.89 33.82
N ASP A 707 18.64 15.76 33.39
CA ASP A 707 19.32 14.59 32.79
C ASP A 707 20.26 15.02 31.64
N ILE A 708 21.58 15.11 31.90
CA ILE A 708 22.57 15.49 30.88
C ILE A 708 22.71 14.35 29.85
N ILE A 709 22.43 14.67 28.58
CA ILE A 709 22.52 13.71 27.47
C ILE A 709 23.87 13.87 26.75
N ASP A 710 24.62 12.77 26.63
CA ASP A 710 25.74 12.64 25.70
C ASP A 710 25.35 11.69 24.55
N LEU A 711 25.57 12.15 23.31
CA LEU A 711 25.31 11.36 22.11
C LEU A 711 26.30 10.19 21.98
N ASN A 712 27.50 10.27 22.56
CA ASN A 712 28.46 9.17 22.59
C ASN A 712 28.01 8.00 23.50
N LEU A 713 27.10 8.27 24.45
CA LEU A 713 26.52 7.30 25.39
C LEU A 713 25.13 6.81 24.94
N SER A 714 24.50 7.48 23.98
CA SER A 714 23.21 7.08 23.41
C SER A 714 23.34 5.79 22.60
N MET A 715 22.62 4.74 23.01
CA MET A 715 22.67 3.45 22.32
C MET A 715 21.73 3.43 21.11
N VAL A 716 22.29 3.39 19.89
CA VAL A 716 21.52 3.10 18.66
C VAL A 716 21.87 1.71 18.15
N ARG A 717 20.85 0.86 17.99
CA ARG A 717 20.98 -0.55 17.56
C ARG A 717 19.99 -0.91 16.46
N ILE A 718 20.47 -1.69 15.50
CA ILE A 718 19.68 -2.20 14.37
C ILE A 718 19.81 -3.72 14.35
N MET A 719 18.70 -4.45 14.29
CA MET A 719 18.69 -5.87 13.90
C MET A 719 18.36 -6.01 12.41
N PHE A 720 19.05 -6.90 11.72
CA PHE A 720 18.78 -7.22 10.31
C PHE A 720 19.16 -8.66 9.96
N SER A 721 18.48 -9.25 8.97
CA SER A 721 18.90 -10.51 8.33
C SER A 721 19.46 -10.30 6.93
N LYS A 722 19.91 -11.38 6.29
CA LYS A 722 20.31 -11.38 4.87
C LYS A 722 19.16 -11.00 3.92
N PHE A 723 17.91 -11.16 4.35
CA PHE A 723 16.70 -10.86 3.57
C PHE A 723 16.30 -9.37 3.66
N ASP A 724 16.72 -8.65 4.70
CA ASP A 724 16.50 -7.20 4.87
C ASP A 724 17.31 -6.32 3.87
N ARG A 725 18.03 -6.92 2.90
CA ARG A 725 18.93 -6.22 1.96
C ARG A 725 18.30 -5.01 1.25
N LEU A 726 17.04 -5.12 0.81
CA LEU A 726 16.32 -4.01 0.15
C LEU A 726 16.01 -2.84 1.07
N LYS A 727 16.02 -3.03 2.40
CA LYS A 727 15.93 -1.95 3.39
C LYS A 727 17.31 -1.39 3.71
N LEU A 728 18.31 -2.26 3.88
CA LEU A 728 19.71 -1.88 4.12
C LEU A 728 20.29 -0.99 3.02
N GLU A 729 20.06 -1.32 1.74
CA GLU A 729 20.54 -0.55 0.58
C GLU A 729 20.10 0.92 0.65
N LYS A 730 18.90 1.21 1.18
CA LYS A 730 18.37 2.57 1.35
C LYS A 730 18.99 3.32 2.54
N VAL A 731 19.40 2.59 3.58
CA VAL A 731 19.86 3.18 4.85
C VAL A 731 21.37 3.38 4.88
N VAL A 732 22.16 2.38 4.45
CA VAL A 732 23.64 2.45 4.44
C VAL A 732 24.24 2.68 3.05
N GLY A 733 23.54 2.28 1.97
CA GLY A 733 24.02 2.34 0.59
C GLY A 733 24.23 0.95 -0.03
N SER A 734 24.17 0.85 -1.36
CA SER A 734 24.22 -0.42 -2.11
C SER A 734 25.49 -1.24 -1.85
N ARG A 735 26.63 -0.55 -1.69
CA ARG A 735 27.93 -1.17 -1.38
C ARG A 735 27.95 -1.70 0.04
N ALA A 736 27.75 -0.81 1.01
CA ALA A 736 27.74 -1.17 2.43
C ALA A 736 26.72 -2.28 2.74
N ALA A 737 25.53 -2.27 2.13
CA ALA A 737 24.54 -3.34 2.29
C ALA A 737 25.03 -4.70 1.78
N GLY A 738 25.82 -4.74 0.70
CA GLY A 738 26.49 -5.97 0.24
C GLY A 738 27.51 -6.48 1.26
N GLU A 739 28.38 -5.59 1.75
CA GLU A 739 29.40 -5.91 2.75
C GLU A 739 28.76 -6.36 4.09
N LEU A 740 27.65 -5.75 4.53
CA LEU A 740 26.90 -6.16 5.73
C LEU A 740 26.23 -7.54 5.59
N CYS A 741 25.61 -7.83 4.44
CA CYS A 741 24.88 -9.10 4.24
C CYS A 741 25.80 -10.30 3.99
N GLN A 742 26.98 -10.09 3.39
CA GLN A 742 27.94 -11.15 3.05
C GLN A 742 29.15 -11.23 3.99
N GLY A 743 29.38 -10.20 4.81
CA GLY A 743 30.56 -10.08 5.66
C GLY A 743 30.60 -11.05 6.85
N LYS A 744 31.83 -11.43 7.21
CA LYS A 744 32.12 -12.38 8.29
C LYS A 744 31.80 -11.87 9.70
N SER A 745 31.69 -10.55 9.89
CA SER A 745 31.26 -10.01 11.19
C SER A 745 29.74 -10.11 11.34
N GLU A 746 29.30 -10.27 12.58
CA GLU A 746 27.90 -10.14 12.99
C GLU A 746 27.58 -8.70 13.41
N MET A 747 28.57 -7.90 13.78
CA MET A 747 28.37 -6.52 14.26
C MET A 747 29.22 -5.52 13.47
N TYR A 748 28.62 -4.37 13.14
CA TYR A 748 29.24 -3.27 12.40
C TYR A 748 28.85 -1.94 13.05
N GLU A 749 29.84 -1.09 13.35
CA GLU A 749 29.64 0.24 13.95
C GLU A 749 29.78 1.33 12.89
N PHE A 750 28.71 2.12 12.70
CA PHE A 750 28.74 3.37 11.94
C PHE A 750 28.80 4.56 12.91
N LYS A 751 29.47 5.63 12.46
CA LYS A 751 29.78 6.87 13.21
C LYS A 751 29.36 8.08 12.39
#